data_AF-A0A521S3C3-F1
#
_entry.id   AF-A0A521S3C3-F1
#
_cell.length_a   1.000
_cell.length_b   1.000
_cell.length_c   1.000
_cell.angle_alpha   90.00
_cell.angle_beta   90.00
_cell.angle_gamma   90.00
#
_symmetry.space_group_name_H-M   'P 1'
#
loop_
_entity.id
_entity.type
_entity.pdbx_description
1 polymer ?
#
loop_
_entity_poly.entity_id
_entity_poly.type
_entity_poly.pdbx_seq_one_letter_code
_entity_poly.pdbx_strand_id
1 'polypeptide(L)'
;MRRSCRPGVRRAGLPPRDRGRAVLPRAAGGPDLGGHLGDPAADHRPGAREARGGPGPRVTAAPTDGGGSGVAASNPPGPWPDLRTLYAPASVAVVGASPRSSIAPLVRDNLLALGSAARCYFVNPSRPEAWGTPCHPSLADLPEVPELVVVAVNPLRAADIAEEAGALGVRALVIPGGGVVEGGPAAAAMQVAVGAAAVRYGMAVLGPNCMGIADFTTNSAVYIDELSPHLPRGGIAAIAQSGSVANAFLMSGARTGYSRVVSCGAEAALDLCDHLAWSLDDPQTHGIALFVEGFKRPERFLALADRAVELDKPIALVKVGRSAMAGAAAIAHSGNLAGEDRAMDAAFEAAGVIRCRDLDELLETVELIDGARRTQRRVGRGRTALVTVSTGEASLVADLAEAGGFPLPSIPDETRAEILEALPTMGFVANPLDPWGADDASAAYAAAFSALATSGAYDVLGLVHDFAYRSQASELETCLETLAPLLSAMERRPAILPILVSLTSGEPPPEVLATLDAWPAGGRPPVLRGATAALAALRGMAWWESARARRVDPGGPGPRRAVWPALAADRTPFAWDTSSAAGRARARSSARALPERESLERVAAAGVPTIPTTSAPSVEAAVDAWRALGGPIALKLDMPGLAHKSEVGGVVLLLDDEVAVRAAAAGLLQAGHGLDGQARGLLVQPMASRGLEMIVGGRRDPQVGPLVVVGLGGVLAEALDDVAVALAPLDVAAAAGLLDRLRGAPLLDGFRGGPVVDRLAVGEVVAAVSRLIAGDPSIVEVDLNPVIAGPSGAVAVDALVVIEATGS
;
A
#
# COMPACT_ATOMS: atom_id res chain seq x y z
N MET A 1 -12.56 21.28 69.17
CA MET A 1 -12.81 22.70 68.84
C MET A 1 -12.66 22.91 67.33
N ARG A 2 -13.71 23.47 66.70
CA ARG A 2 -13.79 24.30 65.46
C ARG A 2 -13.09 23.89 64.12
N ARG A 3 -13.94 23.35 63.22
CA ARG A 3 -14.23 23.62 61.77
C ARG A 3 -13.17 24.16 60.77
N SER A 4 -13.17 23.57 59.55
CA SER A 4 -13.60 24.16 58.24
C SER A 4 -13.72 23.00 57.19
N CYS A 5 -14.85 22.78 56.49
CA CYS A 5 -15.42 23.37 55.26
C CYS A 5 -15.31 22.44 54.01
N ARG A 6 -16.50 22.15 53.45
CA ARG A 6 -16.96 21.32 52.28
C ARG A 6 -16.38 21.73 50.90
N PRO A 7 -16.79 21.12 49.74
CA PRO A 7 -17.65 19.93 49.50
C PRO A 7 -17.13 18.93 48.43
N GLY A 8 -17.67 17.70 48.49
CA GLY A 8 -17.59 16.69 47.43
C GLY A 8 -18.89 16.56 46.61
N VAL A 9 -18.70 15.97 45.43
CA VAL A 9 -19.66 15.51 44.41
C VAL A 9 -20.63 14.45 44.93
N ARG A 10 -21.89 14.42 44.46
CA ARG A 10 -22.66 13.18 44.18
C ARG A 10 -23.97 13.39 43.38
N ARG A 11 -24.23 12.38 42.54
CA ARG A 11 -25.35 12.14 41.60
C ARG A 11 -26.74 12.05 42.24
N ALA A 12 -27.76 12.35 41.44
CA ALA A 12 -29.12 11.79 41.48
C ALA A 12 -29.59 11.68 40.01
N GLY A 13 -30.35 10.71 39.50
CA GLY A 13 -31.25 9.70 40.05
C GLY A 13 -32.45 9.64 39.08
N LEU A 14 -32.67 8.52 38.38
CA LEU A 14 -33.82 8.32 37.47
C LEU A 14 -35.05 7.79 38.23
N PRO A 15 -36.29 8.24 37.91
CA PRO A 15 -37.53 7.55 38.25
C PRO A 15 -38.38 7.11 37.02
N PRO A 16 -39.46 6.31 37.22
CA PRO A 16 -39.90 5.24 36.31
C PRO A 16 -41.12 5.56 35.42
N ARG A 17 -41.41 4.61 34.50
CA ARG A 17 -42.49 4.60 33.49
C ARG A 17 -43.90 4.62 34.09
N ASP A 18 -44.81 5.35 33.43
CA ASP A 18 -46.25 5.09 33.44
C ASP A 18 -46.85 5.21 32.02
N ARG A 19 -47.81 4.31 31.72
CA ARG A 19 -48.50 4.17 30.43
C ARG A 19 -49.68 5.13 30.35
N GLY A 20 -49.78 5.91 29.27
CA GLY A 20 -50.97 6.71 28.94
C GLY A 20 -50.99 7.11 27.46
N ARG A 21 -52.09 6.77 26.78
CA ARG A 21 -52.39 7.13 25.38
C ARG A 21 -52.35 8.64 25.18
N ALA A 22 -51.68 9.11 24.12
CA ALA A 22 -52.02 10.38 23.48
C ALA A 22 -51.68 10.33 21.99
N VAL A 23 -52.72 10.55 21.19
CA VAL A 23 -52.72 10.83 19.76
C VAL A 23 -51.91 12.11 19.52
N LEU A 24 -51.03 12.12 18.52
CA LEU A 24 -50.38 13.36 18.04
C LEU A 24 -50.98 13.81 16.69
N PRO A 25 -51.16 15.12 16.48
CA PRO A 25 -52.01 15.68 15.44
C PRO A 25 -51.25 15.98 14.15
N ARG A 26 -52.01 16.07 13.05
CA ARG A 26 -51.59 16.64 11.76
C ARG A 26 -51.25 18.13 11.88
N ALA A 27 -50.17 18.49 11.19
CA ALA A 27 -49.90 19.76 10.49
C ALA A 27 -49.68 21.05 11.31
N ALA A 28 -48.47 21.62 11.20
CA ALA A 28 -48.24 22.98 10.71
C ALA A 28 -46.73 23.26 10.58
N GLY A 29 -46.31 23.87 9.45
CA GLY A 29 -45.04 24.57 9.31
C GLY A 29 -43.92 23.84 8.56
N GLY A 30 -44.13 23.54 7.28
CA GLY A 30 -42.98 23.35 6.38
C GLY A 30 -42.23 24.69 6.25
N PRO A 31 -40.88 24.68 6.19
CA PRO A 31 -40.15 25.91 5.93
C PRO A 31 -40.51 26.43 4.54
N ASP A 32 -40.83 27.71 4.51
CA ASP A 32 -41.02 28.55 3.33
C ASP A 32 -39.75 28.50 2.47
N LEU A 33 -39.73 27.57 1.50
CA LEU A 33 -38.78 27.60 0.40
C LEU A 33 -39.28 28.66 -0.58
N GLY A 34 -38.95 29.91 -0.25
CA GLY A 34 -39.29 31.09 -1.02
C GLY A 34 -39.16 30.85 -2.52
N GLY A 35 -40.28 31.05 -3.22
CA GLY A 35 -40.29 31.14 -4.67
C GLY A 35 -39.41 32.31 -5.12
N HIS A 36 -38.65 32.06 -6.18
CA HIS A 36 -37.72 32.98 -6.86
C HIS A 36 -36.34 33.18 -6.21
N LEU A 37 -35.48 32.16 -6.36
CA LEU A 37 -34.08 32.41 -6.72
C LEU A 37 -33.87 31.86 -8.13
N GLY A 38 -33.97 32.77 -9.10
CA GLY A 38 -33.34 32.56 -10.39
C GLY A 38 -31.82 32.52 -10.19
N ASP A 39 -31.19 31.60 -10.91
CA ASP A 39 -29.76 31.55 -11.23
C ASP A 39 -28.76 31.52 -10.04
N PRO A 40 -28.21 30.35 -9.67
CA PRO A 40 -26.98 30.29 -8.91
C PRO A 40 -25.82 30.64 -9.86
N ALA A 41 -25.62 31.94 -10.05
CA ALA A 41 -24.49 32.56 -10.73
C ALA A 41 -24.14 31.92 -12.09
N ALA A 42 -24.71 32.44 -13.17
CA ALA A 42 -24.04 32.43 -14.45
C ALA A 42 -22.61 32.98 -14.27
N ASP A 43 -21.63 32.07 -14.35
CA ASP A 43 -20.18 32.28 -14.26
C ASP A 43 -19.74 33.16 -15.45
N HIS A 44 -20.05 34.45 -15.38
CA HIS A 44 -19.73 35.46 -16.37
C HIS A 44 -18.35 36.05 -16.12
N ARG A 45 -17.31 35.21 -16.23
CA ARG A 45 -16.01 35.70 -16.71
C ARG A 45 -15.84 35.20 -18.15
N PRO A 46 -15.68 36.09 -19.15
CA PRO A 46 -15.40 35.68 -20.54
C PRO A 46 -14.22 34.70 -20.65
N GLY A 47 -13.23 34.81 -19.76
CA GLY A 47 -12.06 33.94 -19.71
C GLY A 47 -12.30 32.51 -19.22
N ALA A 48 -13.37 32.23 -18.46
CA ALA A 48 -13.63 30.86 -17.97
C ALA A 48 -14.17 29.94 -19.06
N ARG A 49 -14.73 30.47 -20.15
CA ARG A 49 -15.11 29.69 -21.35
C ARG A 49 -13.96 29.56 -22.35
N GLU A 50 -13.04 30.53 -22.40
CA GLU A 50 -11.89 30.51 -23.30
C GLU A 50 -10.68 29.72 -22.75
N ALA A 51 -10.56 29.60 -21.42
CA ALA A 51 -9.58 28.69 -20.77
C ALA A 51 -9.98 27.20 -20.87
N ARG A 52 -11.15 26.89 -21.44
CA ARG A 52 -11.62 25.53 -21.73
C ARG A 52 -11.22 25.16 -23.15
N GLY A 53 -9.92 24.88 -23.31
CA GLY A 53 -9.43 24.22 -24.53
C GLY A 53 -10.29 22.99 -24.83
N GLY A 54 -10.50 22.70 -26.12
CA GLY A 54 -11.12 21.44 -26.56
C GLY A 54 -10.38 20.22 -25.98
N PRO A 55 -10.92 19.00 -26.13
CA PRO A 55 -10.25 17.79 -25.66
C PRO A 55 -8.77 17.86 -26.04
N GLY A 56 -7.88 17.79 -25.04
CA GLY A 56 -6.45 17.93 -25.24
C GLY A 56 -6.00 17.01 -26.38
N PRO A 57 -5.06 17.45 -27.24
CA PRO A 57 -4.58 16.64 -28.34
C PRO A 57 -4.14 15.28 -27.80
N ARG A 58 -4.28 14.23 -28.63
CA ARG A 58 -3.72 12.91 -28.32
C ARG A 58 -2.33 13.09 -27.71
N VAL A 59 -2.02 12.38 -26.64
CA VAL A 59 -0.65 12.30 -26.06
C VAL A 59 0.36 11.74 -27.08
N THR A 60 -0.10 11.33 -28.26
CA THR A 60 0.76 11.01 -29.41
C THR A 60 1.42 12.29 -29.93
N ALA A 61 2.64 12.57 -29.49
CA ALA A 61 3.62 13.07 -30.44
C ALA A 61 3.67 12.04 -31.59
N ALA A 62 3.36 12.48 -32.82
CA ALA A 62 3.56 11.62 -33.98
C ALA A 62 5.03 11.16 -33.97
N PRO A 63 5.33 9.86 -34.15
CA PRO A 63 6.69 9.46 -34.45
C PRO A 63 7.09 10.20 -35.72
N THR A 64 8.21 10.91 -35.68
CA THR A 64 8.84 11.39 -36.91
C THR A 64 9.05 10.17 -37.81
N ASP A 65 8.55 10.26 -39.05
CA ASP A 65 8.69 9.23 -40.08
C ASP A 65 10.17 8.99 -40.40
N GLY A 66 10.83 8.20 -39.56
CA GLY A 66 12.09 7.52 -39.85
C GLY A 66 11.73 6.14 -40.39
N GLY A 67 11.83 5.98 -41.71
CA GLY A 67 11.50 4.76 -42.42
C GLY A 67 12.09 3.50 -41.78
N GLY A 68 11.22 2.73 -41.12
CA GLY A 68 11.46 1.39 -40.64
C GLY A 68 10.21 0.57 -40.91
N SER A 69 10.14 -0.02 -42.10
CA SER A 69 9.08 -0.93 -42.49
C SER A 69 9.00 -2.13 -41.55
N GLY A 70 7.85 -2.31 -40.91
CA GLY A 70 7.31 -3.62 -40.54
C GLY A 70 7.88 -4.28 -39.30
N VAL A 71 7.18 -4.14 -38.18
CA VAL A 71 6.79 -5.31 -37.36
C VAL A 71 5.35 -5.09 -36.90
N ALA A 72 4.40 -5.50 -37.73
CA ALA A 72 3.16 -6.01 -37.18
C ALA A 72 3.59 -7.22 -36.34
N ALA A 73 3.54 -7.10 -35.01
CA ALA A 73 3.71 -8.23 -34.13
C ALA A 73 2.48 -9.13 -34.33
N SER A 74 2.52 -9.98 -35.36
CA SER A 74 1.71 -11.17 -35.43
C SER A 74 2.16 -12.07 -34.28
N ASN A 75 1.49 -11.95 -33.14
CA ASN A 75 1.67 -12.90 -32.05
C ASN A 75 1.26 -14.30 -32.56
N PRO A 76 2.05 -15.34 -32.29
CA PRO A 76 1.67 -16.70 -32.64
C PRO A 76 0.39 -17.10 -31.88
N PRO A 77 -0.41 -18.05 -32.40
CA PRO A 77 -1.60 -18.53 -31.72
C PRO A 77 -1.18 -19.36 -30.49
N GLY A 78 -1.12 -18.69 -29.34
CA GLY A 78 -1.10 -19.28 -28.00
C GLY A 78 -2.38 -18.90 -27.23
N PRO A 79 -2.67 -19.54 -26.09
CA PRO A 79 -4.01 -19.60 -25.46
C PRO A 79 -4.44 -18.33 -24.68
N TRP A 80 -4.04 -17.14 -25.10
CA TRP A 80 -4.10 -15.91 -24.30
C TRP A 80 -5.21 -14.95 -24.78
N PRO A 81 -5.99 -14.32 -23.87
CA PRO A 81 -6.88 -13.23 -24.26
C PRO A 81 -6.08 -11.94 -24.55
N ASP A 82 -6.28 -11.37 -25.74
CA ASP A 82 -5.74 -10.06 -26.10
C ASP A 82 -6.49 -8.95 -25.35
N LEU A 83 -5.89 -8.38 -24.30
CA LEU A 83 -6.51 -7.32 -23.51
C LEU A 83 -6.75 -6.04 -24.33
N ARG A 84 -6.21 -5.89 -25.55
CA ARG A 84 -6.57 -4.76 -26.43
C ARG A 84 -8.06 -4.68 -26.69
N THR A 85 -8.77 -5.79 -26.83
CA THR A 85 -10.23 -5.74 -27.03
C THR A 85 -11.00 -5.32 -25.79
N LEU A 86 -10.37 -5.37 -24.61
CA LEU A 86 -10.96 -4.86 -23.39
C LEU A 86 -10.72 -3.35 -23.24
N TYR A 87 -9.51 -2.87 -23.53
CA TYR A 87 -9.12 -1.46 -23.35
C TYR A 87 -9.44 -0.56 -24.55
N ALA A 88 -9.37 -1.09 -25.77
CA ALA A 88 -9.52 -0.35 -27.02
C ALA A 88 -10.30 -1.15 -28.08
N PRO A 89 -11.54 -1.60 -27.78
CA PRO A 89 -12.36 -2.31 -28.75
C PRO A 89 -12.71 -1.42 -29.96
N ALA A 90 -12.71 -2.01 -31.15
CA ALA A 90 -13.24 -1.39 -32.37
C ALA A 90 -14.78 -1.44 -32.44
N SER A 91 -15.40 -2.39 -31.73
CA SER A 91 -16.85 -2.57 -31.66
C SER A 91 -17.29 -3.07 -30.29
N VAL A 92 -18.36 -2.47 -29.77
CA VAL A 92 -18.95 -2.72 -28.46
C VAL A 92 -20.43 -3.05 -28.65
N ALA A 93 -20.90 -4.15 -28.08
CA ALA A 93 -22.33 -4.48 -28.03
C ALA A 93 -22.85 -4.42 -26.59
N VAL A 94 -23.92 -3.66 -26.35
CA VAL A 94 -24.56 -3.58 -25.03
C VAL A 94 -25.82 -4.44 -25.01
N VAL A 95 -25.74 -5.57 -24.30
CA VAL A 95 -26.84 -6.52 -24.14
C VAL A 95 -27.75 -6.07 -23.01
N GLY A 96 -29.02 -5.82 -23.31
CA GLY A 96 -30.00 -5.29 -22.35
C GLY A 96 -30.36 -3.82 -22.57
N ALA A 97 -29.93 -3.23 -23.68
CA ALA A 97 -30.27 -1.87 -24.05
C ALA A 97 -31.80 -1.66 -24.11
N SER A 98 -32.32 -0.71 -23.35
CA SER A 98 -33.73 -0.32 -23.36
C SER A 98 -33.87 1.04 -22.68
N PRO A 99 -34.95 1.80 -22.88
CA PRO A 99 -35.14 3.09 -22.18
C PRO A 99 -35.13 3.03 -20.64
N ARG A 100 -35.17 1.83 -20.04
CA ARG A 100 -35.03 1.61 -18.59
C ARG A 100 -33.59 1.28 -18.15
N SER A 101 -32.70 0.98 -19.09
CA SER A 101 -31.30 0.70 -18.82
C SER A 101 -30.58 2.01 -18.56
N SER A 102 -29.88 2.10 -17.42
CA SER A 102 -28.97 3.21 -17.12
C SER A 102 -27.60 3.04 -17.78
N ILE A 103 -27.20 1.82 -18.12
CA ILE A 103 -25.84 1.49 -18.56
C ILE A 103 -25.64 1.72 -20.06
N ALA A 104 -26.61 1.30 -20.89
CA ALA A 104 -26.51 1.39 -22.34
C ALA A 104 -26.28 2.81 -22.91
N PRO A 105 -26.99 3.86 -22.45
CA PRO A 105 -26.74 5.20 -22.95
C PRO A 105 -25.40 5.73 -22.45
N LEU A 106 -25.02 5.45 -21.20
CA LEU A 106 -23.74 5.89 -20.62
C LEU A 106 -22.53 5.34 -21.39
N VAL A 107 -22.51 4.05 -21.71
CA VAL A 107 -21.39 3.46 -22.49
C VAL A 107 -21.28 4.13 -23.86
N ARG A 108 -22.39 4.33 -24.58
CA ARG A 108 -22.38 5.02 -25.88
C ARG A 108 -21.90 6.47 -25.72
N ASP A 109 -22.45 7.20 -24.76
CA ASP A 109 -22.21 8.63 -24.59
C ASP A 109 -20.78 8.90 -24.11
N ASN A 110 -20.20 8.02 -23.28
CA ASN A 110 -18.80 8.08 -22.88
C ASN A 110 -17.83 7.81 -24.04
N LEU A 111 -18.13 6.81 -24.88
CA LEU A 111 -17.34 6.55 -26.10
C LEU A 111 -17.36 7.78 -27.02
N LEU A 112 -18.52 8.42 -27.18
CA LEU A 112 -18.65 9.66 -27.97
C LEU A 112 -17.92 10.84 -27.31
N ALA A 113 -18.08 11.04 -26.00
CA ALA A 113 -17.49 12.15 -25.25
C ALA A 113 -15.95 12.12 -25.28
N LEU A 114 -15.34 10.93 -25.25
CA LEU A 114 -13.89 10.79 -25.37
C LEU A 114 -13.39 10.80 -26.83
N GLY A 115 -14.28 10.82 -27.82
CA GLY A 115 -13.92 10.78 -29.24
C GLY A 115 -13.41 9.40 -29.69
N SER A 116 -13.98 8.32 -29.13
CA SER A 116 -13.67 6.95 -29.53
C SER A 116 -14.07 6.68 -30.97
N ALA A 117 -13.30 5.82 -31.66
CA ALA A 117 -13.67 5.27 -32.96
C ALA A 117 -14.54 4.00 -32.86
N ALA A 118 -14.81 3.51 -31.65
CA ALA A 118 -15.55 2.28 -31.43
C ALA A 118 -17.01 2.41 -31.89
N ARG A 119 -17.50 1.41 -32.63
CA ARG A 119 -18.92 1.30 -32.97
C ARG A 119 -19.68 0.74 -31.77
N CYS A 120 -20.79 1.37 -31.39
CA CYS A 120 -21.62 0.91 -30.28
C CYS A 120 -22.96 0.39 -30.80
N TYR A 121 -23.24 -0.89 -30.53
CA TYR A 121 -24.47 -1.57 -30.92
C TYR A 121 -25.33 -1.87 -29.70
N PHE A 122 -26.65 -1.74 -29.86
CA PHE A 122 -27.61 -2.11 -28.84
C PHE A 122 -28.25 -3.46 -29.15
N VAL A 123 -28.36 -4.31 -28.14
CA VAL A 123 -28.97 -5.64 -28.27
C VAL A 123 -30.15 -5.76 -27.31
N ASN A 124 -31.33 -6.00 -27.89
CA ASN A 124 -32.57 -6.27 -27.17
C ASN A 124 -33.55 -7.07 -28.03
N PRO A 125 -34.05 -8.24 -27.55
CA PRO A 125 -34.94 -9.10 -28.34
C PRO A 125 -36.33 -8.49 -28.62
N SER A 126 -36.74 -7.49 -27.84
CA SER A 126 -38.11 -6.96 -27.84
C SER A 126 -38.23 -5.51 -28.29
N ARG A 127 -37.11 -4.82 -28.47
CA ARG A 127 -37.07 -3.39 -28.81
C ARG A 127 -36.36 -3.23 -30.14
N PRO A 128 -36.96 -2.59 -31.16
CA PRO A 128 -36.28 -2.31 -32.42
C PRO A 128 -35.35 -1.08 -32.34
N GLU A 129 -35.49 -0.23 -31.32
CA GLU A 129 -34.71 0.99 -31.15
C GLU A 129 -34.64 1.42 -29.67
N ALA A 130 -33.56 2.09 -29.28
CA ALA A 130 -33.44 2.82 -28.01
C ALA A 130 -32.57 4.09 -28.19
N TRP A 131 -33.00 5.24 -27.65
CA TRP A 131 -32.32 6.55 -27.77
C TRP A 131 -31.89 6.92 -29.21
N GLY A 132 -32.76 6.71 -30.20
CA GLY A 132 -32.44 7.01 -31.60
C GLY A 132 -31.48 6.01 -32.25
N THR A 133 -31.11 4.93 -31.55
CA THR A 133 -30.13 3.93 -32.01
C THR A 133 -30.84 2.60 -32.27
N PRO A 134 -30.66 1.97 -33.44
CA PRO A 134 -31.23 0.65 -33.74
C PRO A 134 -30.80 -0.41 -32.72
N CYS A 135 -31.73 -1.27 -32.34
CA CYS A 135 -31.49 -2.41 -31.48
C CYS A 135 -31.60 -3.71 -32.29
N HIS A 136 -30.65 -4.61 -32.10
CA HIS A 136 -30.63 -5.94 -32.72
C HIS A 136 -31.22 -6.99 -31.76
N PRO A 137 -31.93 -8.01 -32.26
CA PRO A 137 -32.61 -8.97 -31.38
C PRO A 137 -31.65 -9.89 -30.60
N SER A 138 -30.51 -10.26 -31.20
CA SER A 138 -29.46 -11.07 -30.57
C SER A 138 -28.05 -10.59 -30.98
N LEU A 139 -27.00 -11.16 -30.35
CA LEU A 139 -25.62 -10.90 -30.76
C LEU A 139 -25.33 -11.40 -32.18
N ALA A 140 -25.98 -12.47 -32.62
CA ALA A 140 -25.80 -13.05 -33.95
C ALA A 140 -26.43 -12.21 -35.08
N ASP A 141 -27.38 -11.32 -34.74
CA ASP A 141 -28.05 -10.43 -35.69
C ASP A 141 -27.30 -9.10 -35.89
N LEU A 142 -26.15 -8.93 -35.23
CA LEU A 142 -25.29 -7.77 -35.40
C LEU A 142 -24.62 -7.79 -36.79
N PRO A 143 -24.31 -6.62 -37.37
CA PRO A 143 -23.65 -6.54 -38.68
C PRO A 143 -22.21 -7.07 -38.67
N GLU A 144 -21.61 -7.23 -37.48
CA GLU A 144 -20.31 -7.83 -37.24
C GLU A 144 -20.30 -8.52 -35.86
N VAL A 145 -19.38 -9.45 -35.66
CA VAL A 145 -19.11 -9.97 -34.31
C VAL A 145 -18.45 -8.86 -33.49
N PRO A 146 -19.03 -8.43 -32.37
CA PRO A 146 -18.46 -7.36 -31.57
C PRO A 146 -17.16 -7.83 -30.89
N GLU A 147 -16.19 -6.92 -30.75
CA GLU A 147 -14.96 -7.25 -30.01
C GLU A 147 -15.19 -7.32 -28.51
N LEU A 148 -16.11 -6.51 -28.00
CA LEU A 148 -16.49 -6.43 -26.60
C LEU A 148 -18.00 -6.46 -26.40
N VAL A 149 -18.47 -7.24 -25.42
CA VAL A 149 -19.87 -7.25 -24.96
C VAL A 149 -19.99 -6.65 -23.55
N VAL A 150 -20.99 -5.81 -23.33
CA VAL A 150 -21.37 -5.27 -22.02
C VAL A 150 -22.68 -5.92 -21.57
N VAL A 151 -22.67 -6.53 -20.38
CA VAL A 151 -23.84 -7.19 -19.79
C VAL A 151 -24.69 -6.18 -19.00
N ALA A 152 -25.62 -5.50 -19.67
CA ALA A 152 -26.55 -4.53 -19.06
C ALA A 152 -27.92 -5.14 -18.71
N VAL A 153 -27.94 -6.39 -18.24
CA VAL A 153 -29.12 -7.12 -17.74
C VAL A 153 -28.88 -7.63 -16.33
N ASN A 154 -29.78 -8.45 -15.78
CA ASN A 154 -29.55 -9.15 -14.51
C ASN A 154 -28.19 -9.89 -14.55
N PRO A 155 -27.25 -9.59 -13.61
CA PRO A 155 -25.93 -10.21 -13.61
C PRO A 155 -25.91 -11.74 -13.56
N LEU A 156 -26.97 -12.39 -13.05
CA LEU A 156 -27.06 -13.85 -13.06
C LEU A 156 -27.15 -14.45 -14.48
N ARG A 157 -27.51 -13.64 -15.48
CA ARG A 157 -27.49 -14.04 -16.91
C ARG A 157 -26.11 -13.91 -17.55
N ALA A 158 -25.11 -13.40 -16.82
CA ALA A 158 -23.78 -13.18 -17.38
C ALA A 158 -23.12 -14.49 -17.86
N ALA A 159 -23.40 -15.63 -17.20
CA ALA A 159 -22.88 -16.93 -17.64
C ALA A 159 -23.44 -17.33 -19.02
N ASP A 160 -24.75 -17.24 -19.22
CA ASP A 160 -25.39 -17.54 -20.51
C ASP A 160 -24.89 -16.61 -21.62
N ILE A 161 -24.74 -15.32 -21.31
CA ILE A 161 -24.24 -14.32 -22.26
C ILE A 161 -22.75 -14.56 -22.56
N ALA A 162 -21.94 -14.96 -21.58
CA ALA A 162 -20.55 -15.31 -21.79
C ALA A 162 -20.40 -16.53 -22.71
N GLU A 163 -21.27 -17.53 -22.57
CA GLU A 163 -21.31 -18.70 -23.45
C GLU A 163 -21.77 -18.31 -24.88
N GLU A 164 -22.85 -17.54 -25.02
CA GLU A 164 -23.33 -17.05 -26.33
C GLU A 164 -22.26 -16.21 -27.05
N ALA A 165 -21.69 -15.23 -26.34
CA ALA A 165 -20.66 -14.34 -26.87
C ALA A 165 -19.38 -15.12 -27.25
N GLY A 166 -18.92 -16.00 -26.37
CA GLY A 166 -17.73 -16.82 -26.62
C GLY A 166 -17.91 -17.75 -27.83
N ALA A 167 -19.07 -18.38 -27.99
CA ALA A 167 -19.38 -19.22 -29.15
C ALA A 167 -19.40 -18.45 -30.48
N LEU A 168 -19.73 -17.16 -30.45
CA LEU A 168 -19.68 -16.26 -31.60
C LEU A 168 -18.26 -15.71 -31.88
N GLY A 169 -17.30 -15.94 -30.98
CA GLY A 169 -15.92 -15.45 -31.12
C GLY A 169 -15.68 -14.05 -30.54
N VAL A 170 -16.55 -13.58 -29.65
CA VAL A 170 -16.32 -12.33 -28.89
C VAL A 170 -15.10 -12.51 -27.98
N ARG A 171 -14.21 -11.51 -27.95
CA ARG A 171 -12.91 -11.60 -27.27
C ARG A 171 -12.91 -10.95 -25.88
N ALA A 172 -13.85 -10.05 -25.59
CA ALA A 172 -13.95 -9.39 -24.29
C ALA A 172 -15.39 -9.26 -23.77
N LEU A 173 -15.54 -9.29 -22.45
CA LEU A 173 -16.81 -9.14 -21.73
C LEU A 173 -16.63 -8.21 -20.53
N VAL A 174 -17.54 -7.26 -20.36
CA VAL A 174 -17.65 -6.41 -19.17
C VAL A 174 -18.98 -6.70 -18.49
N ILE A 175 -18.93 -7.06 -17.21
CA ILE A 175 -20.12 -7.38 -16.41
C ILE A 175 -20.29 -6.30 -15.31
N PRO A 176 -20.98 -5.19 -15.63
CA PRO A 176 -21.13 -4.05 -14.73
C PRO A 176 -22.16 -4.27 -13.60
N GLY A 177 -22.07 -3.43 -12.56
CA GLY A 177 -23.13 -3.19 -11.56
C GLY A 177 -23.16 -4.14 -10.35
N GLY A 178 -23.70 -3.66 -9.23
CA GLY A 178 -23.72 -4.35 -7.93
C GLY A 178 -25.08 -4.91 -7.47
N GLY A 179 -25.07 -5.62 -6.33
CA GLY A 179 -26.26 -5.99 -5.55
C GLY A 179 -26.71 -7.46 -5.59
N VAL A 180 -26.45 -8.21 -6.67
CA VAL A 180 -26.80 -9.66 -6.77
C VAL A 180 -25.55 -10.56 -6.88
N VAL A 181 -24.37 -9.94 -6.90
CA VAL A 181 -23.09 -10.57 -7.29
C VAL A 181 -22.10 -10.76 -6.14
N GLU A 182 -22.40 -10.19 -4.97
CA GLU A 182 -21.50 -10.20 -3.80
C GLU A 182 -21.86 -11.26 -2.76
N GLY A 183 -22.99 -11.95 -2.89
CA GLY A 183 -23.44 -12.89 -1.86
C GLY A 183 -24.38 -14.00 -2.34
N GLY A 184 -24.16 -15.20 -1.81
CA GLY A 184 -25.04 -16.35 -1.96
C GLY A 184 -24.63 -17.35 -3.06
N PRO A 185 -25.18 -18.58 -3.03
CA PRO A 185 -24.75 -19.67 -3.92
C PRO A 185 -24.94 -19.38 -5.41
N ALA A 186 -25.97 -18.63 -5.80
CA ALA A 186 -26.25 -18.29 -7.20
C ALA A 186 -25.20 -17.34 -7.79
N ALA A 187 -24.77 -16.34 -7.02
CA ALA A 187 -23.71 -15.41 -7.42
C ALA A 187 -22.39 -16.16 -7.59
N ALA A 188 -22.03 -17.01 -6.62
CA ALA A 188 -20.83 -17.84 -6.69
C ALA A 188 -20.85 -18.79 -7.90
N ALA A 189 -21.98 -19.47 -8.14
CA ALA A 189 -22.14 -20.35 -9.30
C ALA A 189 -22.01 -19.60 -10.63
N MET A 190 -22.57 -18.39 -10.73
CA MET A 190 -22.43 -17.54 -11.90
C MET A 190 -20.96 -17.14 -12.14
N GLN A 191 -20.25 -16.70 -11.10
CA GLN A 191 -18.83 -16.32 -11.24
C GLN A 191 -17.96 -17.50 -11.70
N VAL A 192 -18.19 -18.69 -11.15
CA VAL A 192 -17.51 -19.93 -11.58
C VAL A 192 -17.82 -20.24 -13.04
N ALA A 193 -19.09 -20.16 -13.46
CA ALA A 193 -19.49 -20.42 -14.84
C ALA A 193 -18.90 -19.40 -15.83
N VAL A 194 -18.89 -18.11 -15.47
CA VAL A 194 -18.24 -17.05 -16.25
C VAL A 194 -16.73 -17.30 -16.37
N GLY A 195 -16.06 -17.65 -15.28
CA GLY A 195 -14.63 -18.00 -15.31
C GLY A 195 -14.36 -19.22 -16.21
N ALA A 196 -15.21 -20.24 -16.17
CA ALA A 196 -15.10 -21.40 -17.05
C ALA A 196 -15.33 -21.06 -18.53
N ALA A 197 -16.29 -20.19 -18.85
CA ALA A 197 -16.51 -19.70 -20.21
C ALA A 197 -15.30 -18.88 -20.68
N ALA A 198 -14.76 -18.00 -19.83
CA ALA A 198 -13.56 -17.22 -20.13
C ALA A 198 -12.37 -18.13 -20.49
N VAL A 199 -12.15 -19.19 -19.69
CA VAL A 199 -11.12 -20.21 -19.94
C VAL A 199 -11.35 -20.91 -21.27
N ARG A 200 -12.58 -21.38 -21.53
CA ARG A 200 -12.93 -22.18 -22.70
C ARG A 200 -12.76 -21.42 -24.02
N TYR A 201 -13.17 -20.15 -24.04
CA TYR A 201 -13.17 -19.35 -25.27
C TYR A 201 -11.97 -18.40 -25.38
N GLY A 202 -11.09 -18.36 -24.37
CA GLY A 202 -9.96 -17.41 -24.34
C GLY A 202 -10.44 -15.96 -24.29
N MET A 203 -11.49 -15.69 -23.51
CA MET A 203 -12.15 -14.38 -23.44
C MET A 203 -11.64 -13.57 -22.24
N ALA A 204 -11.32 -12.29 -22.46
CA ALA A 204 -11.02 -11.33 -21.39
C ALA A 204 -12.32 -10.94 -20.67
N VAL A 205 -12.42 -11.13 -19.35
CA VAL A 205 -13.62 -10.75 -18.58
C VAL A 205 -13.28 -9.80 -17.45
N LEU A 206 -13.94 -8.63 -17.45
CA LEU A 206 -13.89 -7.64 -16.38
C LEU A 206 -15.14 -7.74 -15.50
N GLY A 207 -14.94 -7.72 -14.18
CA GLY A 207 -16.00 -7.89 -13.20
C GLY A 207 -16.25 -9.36 -12.83
N PRO A 208 -17.47 -9.72 -12.40
CA PRO A 208 -18.67 -8.87 -12.33
C PRO A 208 -18.54 -7.77 -11.26
N ASN A 209 -19.56 -6.92 -11.14
CA ASN A 209 -19.57 -5.83 -10.17
C ASN A 209 -18.46 -4.81 -10.36
N CYS A 210 -18.25 -4.41 -11.61
CA CYS A 210 -17.32 -3.36 -11.95
C CYS A 210 -18.05 -2.10 -12.42
N MET A 211 -17.33 -0.98 -12.42
CA MET A 211 -17.73 0.21 -13.18
C MET A 211 -17.28 0.17 -14.64
N GLY A 212 -16.30 -0.68 -14.97
CA GLY A 212 -15.72 -0.76 -16.31
C GLY A 212 -14.33 -0.12 -16.40
N ILE A 213 -13.96 0.34 -17.61
CA ILE A 213 -12.67 0.96 -17.93
C ILE A 213 -12.87 2.29 -18.63
N ALA A 214 -12.14 3.31 -18.18
CA ALA A 214 -11.86 4.53 -18.93
C ALA A 214 -10.38 4.54 -19.31
N ASP A 215 -10.04 4.36 -20.58
CA ASP A 215 -8.69 4.44 -21.11
C ASP A 215 -8.52 5.72 -21.93
N PHE A 216 -7.72 6.65 -21.39
CA PHE A 216 -7.45 7.94 -21.99
C PHE A 216 -6.30 7.88 -23.02
N THR A 217 -5.52 6.80 -23.06
CA THR A 217 -4.47 6.61 -24.07
C THR A 217 -5.05 6.23 -25.43
N THR A 218 -6.18 5.50 -25.43
CA THR A 218 -6.88 5.06 -26.64
C THR A 218 -8.22 5.76 -26.87
N ASN A 219 -8.62 6.68 -25.98
CA ASN A 219 -9.90 7.38 -26.02
C ASN A 219 -11.10 6.41 -26.01
N SER A 220 -11.02 5.36 -25.20
CA SER A 220 -12.04 4.33 -25.10
C SER A 220 -12.57 4.27 -23.68
N ALA A 221 -13.88 4.39 -23.51
CA ALA A 221 -14.53 4.29 -22.22
C ALA A 221 -15.75 3.37 -22.27
N VAL A 222 -15.53 2.12 -21.89
CA VAL A 222 -16.61 1.20 -21.54
C VAL A 222 -16.80 1.29 -20.03
N TYR A 223 -17.37 2.41 -19.59
CA TYR A 223 -17.54 2.78 -18.19
C TYR A 223 -19.00 3.14 -17.92
N ILE A 224 -19.53 2.80 -16.75
CA ILE A 224 -20.96 2.90 -16.41
C ILE A 224 -21.32 4.10 -15.54
N ASP A 225 -20.45 5.11 -15.49
CA ASP A 225 -20.74 6.43 -14.94
C ASP A 225 -20.42 7.51 -15.96
N GLU A 226 -20.98 8.70 -15.81
CA GLU A 226 -20.73 9.83 -16.71
C GLU A 226 -19.26 10.28 -16.62
N LEU A 227 -18.59 10.33 -17.76
CA LEU A 227 -17.23 10.86 -17.87
C LEU A 227 -17.25 12.28 -18.43
N SER A 228 -16.60 13.20 -17.71
CA SER A 228 -16.32 14.52 -18.25
C SER A 228 -15.25 14.42 -19.36
N PRO A 229 -15.47 15.02 -20.54
CA PRO A 229 -14.43 15.10 -21.57
C PRO A 229 -13.25 16.00 -21.15
N HIS A 230 -13.38 16.71 -20.04
CA HIS A 230 -12.38 17.61 -19.47
C HIS A 230 -11.55 16.98 -18.35
N LEU A 231 -11.68 15.66 -18.13
CA LEU A 231 -10.82 14.97 -17.17
C LEU A 231 -9.34 15.18 -17.54
N PRO A 232 -8.48 15.49 -16.56
CA PRO A 232 -7.05 15.63 -16.82
C PRO A 232 -6.47 14.32 -17.36
N ARG A 233 -5.69 14.44 -18.42
CA ARG A 233 -4.97 13.32 -19.04
C ARG A 233 -3.53 13.37 -18.55
N GLY A 234 -3.00 12.22 -18.15
CA GLY A 234 -1.63 12.09 -17.64
C GLY A 234 -1.17 10.65 -17.69
N GLY A 235 -0.12 10.33 -16.92
CA GLY A 235 0.49 8.99 -16.98
C GLY A 235 0.21 8.12 -15.76
N ILE A 236 -0.83 8.42 -14.97
CA ILE A 236 -1.24 7.60 -13.83
C ILE A 236 -2.27 6.56 -14.27
N ALA A 237 -1.98 5.27 -14.08
CA ALA A 237 -2.99 4.22 -14.18
C ALA A 237 -3.60 3.97 -12.79
N ALA A 238 -4.89 4.20 -12.64
CA ALA A 238 -5.62 3.94 -11.41
C ALA A 238 -6.44 2.65 -11.51
N ILE A 239 -6.24 1.72 -10.58
CA ILE A 239 -6.89 0.41 -10.57
C ILE A 239 -7.52 0.19 -9.19
N ALA A 240 -8.83 0.00 -9.15
CA ALA A 240 -9.56 -0.20 -7.90
C ALA A 240 -10.45 -1.43 -7.97
N GLN A 241 -10.46 -2.24 -6.90
CA GLN A 241 -11.46 -3.29 -6.74
C GLN A 241 -12.86 -2.71 -6.47
N SER A 242 -12.92 -1.58 -5.77
CA SER A 242 -14.16 -0.83 -5.52
C SER A 242 -14.52 0.12 -6.65
N GLY A 243 -15.76 0.03 -7.13
CA GLY A 243 -16.31 0.96 -8.12
C GLY A 243 -16.45 2.41 -7.63
N SER A 244 -16.84 2.60 -6.35
CA SER A 244 -16.95 3.95 -5.78
C SER A 244 -15.59 4.64 -5.65
N VAL A 245 -14.52 3.87 -5.42
CA VAL A 245 -13.16 4.40 -5.39
C VAL A 245 -12.64 4.69 -6.80
N ALA A 246 -12.97 3.87 -7.80
CA ALA A 246 -12.68 4.20 -9.20
C ALA A 246 -13.31 5.55 -9.61
N ASN A 247 -14.55 5.81 -9.17
CA ASN A 247 -15.18 7.12 -9.33
C ASN A 247 -14.47 8.21 -8.53
N ALA A 248 -14.02 7.95 -7.31
CA ALA A 248 -13.26 8.93 -6.52
C ALA A 248 -11.98 9.38 -7.24
N PHE A 249 -11.30 8.48 -7.97
CA PHE A 249 -10.17 8.86 -8.83
C PHE A 249 -10.61 9.78 -9.98
N LEU A 250 -11.70 9.45 -10.68
CA LEU A 250 -12.22 10.31 -11.75
C LEU A 250 -12.73 11.66 -11.22
N MET A 251 -13.14 11.73 -9.95
CA MET A 251 -13.63 12.93 -9.28
C MET A 251 -12.54 13.69 -8.50
N SER A 252 -11.27 13.29 -8.61
CA SER A 252 -10.18 13.83 -7.77
C SER A 252 -9.68 15.24 -8.17
N GLY A 253 -10.40 15.93 -9.05
CA GLY A 253 -10.12 17.31 -9.45
C GLY A 253 -9.25 17.41 -10.71
N ALA A 254 -8.66 18.60 -10.92
CA ALA A 254 -7.97 18.95 -12.16
C ALA A 254 -6.43 18.74 -12.14
N ARG A 255 -5.89 18.31 -10.99
CA ARG A 255 -4.44 18.27 -10.73
C ARG A 255 -3.78 17.03 -11.34
N THR A 256 -4.35 15.86 -11.09
CA THR A 256 -3.76 14.59 -11.45
C THR A 256 -4.32 14.06 -12.76
N GLY A 257 -3.44 13.78 -13.71
CA GLY A 257 -3.80 13.22 -15.00
C GLY A 257 -3.75 11.69 -15.01
N TYR A 258 -4.81 11.06 -15.51
CA TYR A 258 -4.87 9.60 -15.64
C TYR A 258 -4.57 9.16 -17.08
N SER A 259 -3.83 8.07 -17.23
CA SER A 259 -3.72 7.33 -18.48
C SER A 259 -4.91 6.39 -18.62
N ARG A 260 -5.35 5.80 -17.50
CA ARG A 260 -6.54 4.97 -17.41
C ARG A 260 -7.06 4.85 -15.98
N VAL A 261 -8.36 4.55 -15.87
CA VAL A 261 -9.03 4.16 -14.64
C VAL A 261 -9.75 2.83 -14.88
N VAL A 262 -9.52 1.87 -13.98
CA VAL A 262 -10.07 0.51 -14.07
C VAL A 262 -10.78 0.17 -12.76
N SER A 263 -12.03 -0.27 -12.86
CA SER A 263 -12.75 -0.89 -11.76
C SER A 263 -12.77 -2.41 -11.97
N CYS A 264 -12.08 -3.18 -11.12
CA CYS A 264 -11.95 -4.63 -11.28
C CYS A 264 -13.20 -5.41 -10.86
N GLY A 265 -13.90 -4.95 -9.82
CA GLY A 265 -15.02 -5.67 -9.23
C GLY A 265 -14.60 -6.98 -8.56
N ALA A 266 -15.39 -8.03 -8.76
CA ALA A 266 -15.23 -9.32 -8.08
C ALA A 266 -14.11 -10.24 -8.63
N GLU A 267 -13.53 -9.89 -9.79
CA GLU A 267 -12.40 -10.61 -10.40
C GLU A 267 -12.70 -12.08 -10.74
N ALA A 268 -13.80 -12.34 -11.49
CA ALA A 268 -14.21 -13.71 -11.81
C ALA A 268 -13.29 -14.42 -12.84
N ALA A 269 -12.52 -13.66 -13.63
CA ALA A 269 -11.57 -14.23 -14.58
C ALA A 269 -10.24 -13.48 -14.63
N LEU A 270 -10.27 -12.18 -14.94
CA LEU A 270 -9.12 -11.30 -14.78
C LEU A 270 -9.11 -10.75 -13.35
N ASP A 271 -7.91 -10.60 -12.79
CA ASP A 271 -7.72 -9.95 -11.50
C ASP A 271 -6.93 -8.63 -11.66
N LEU A 272 -6.76 -7.92 -10.54
CA LEU A 272 -5.94 -6.70 -10.48
C LEU A 272 -4.54 -6.87 -11.09
N CYS A 273 -3.91 -8.05 -10.97
CA CYS A 273 -2.56 -8.28 -11.51
C CYS A 273 -2.54 -8.22 -13.04
N ASP A 274 -3.60 -8.68 -13.70
CA ASP A 274 -3.70 -8.63 -15.17
C ASP A 274 -3.80 -7.18 -15.67
N HIS A 275 -4.57 -6.33 -14.99
CA HIS A 275 -4.68 -4.90 -15.28
C HIS A 275 -3.40 -4.12 -14.95
N LEU A 276 -2.71 -4.50 -13.87
CA LEU A 276 -1.43 -3.94 -13.50
C LEU A 276 -0.37 -4.28 -14.55
N ALA A 277 -0.27 -5.55 -14.96
CA ALA A 277 0.67 -5.99 -15.99
C ALA A 277 0.46 -5.22 -17.31
N TRP A 278 -0.79 -5.10 -17.75
CA TRP A 278 -1.16 -4.28 -18.91
C TRP A 278 -0.67 -2.83 -18.78
N SER A 279 -0.88 -2.23 -17.61
CA SER A 279 -0.49 -0.83 -17.36
C SER A 279 1.02 -0.62 -17.25
N LEU A 280 1.76 -1.62 -16.76
CA LEU A 280 3.22 -1.56 -16.72
C LEU A 280 3.85 -1.67 -18.10
N ASP A 281 3.23 -2.39 -19.04
CA ASP A 281 3.72 -2.52 -20.41
C ASP A 281 3.47 -1.25 -21.26
N ASP A 282 2.54 -0.37 -20.85
CA ASP A 282 2.25 0.87 -21.56
C ASP A 282 3.32 1.96 -21.32
N PRO A 283 4.00 2.49 -22.35
CA PRO A 283 4.98 3.56 -22.21
C PRO A 283 4.40 4.91 -21.76
N GLN A 284 3.09 5.17 -21.91
CA GLN A 284 2.47 6.42 -21.45
C GLN A 284 2.25 6.42 -19.93
N THR A 285 2.04 5.24 -19.34
CA THR A 285 1.94 5.07 -17.90
C THR A 285 3.30 5.12 -17.23
N HIS A 286 3.46 5.99 -16.24
CA HIS A 286 4.68 6.13 -15.44
C HIS A 286 4.43 6.09 -13.92
N GLY A 287 3.18 6.00 -13.48
CA GLY A 287 2.83 5.80 -12.08
C GLY A 287 1.52 5.01 -11.94
N ILE A 288 1.36 4.32 -10.82
CA ILE A 288 0.18 3.46 -10.56
C ILE A 288 -0.46 3.86 -9.22
N ALA A 289 -1.79 4.04 -9.23
CA ALA A 289 -2.62 4.14 -8.03
C ALA A 289 -3.44 2.85 -7.85
N LEU A 290 -3.38 2.22 -6.68
CA LEU A 290 -4.15 1.00 -6.39
C LEU A 290 -5.05 1.17 -5.17
N PHE A 291 -6.29 0.72 -5.27
CA PHE A 291 -7.15 0.47 -4.12
C PHE A 291 -7.48 -1.02 -4.04
N VAL A 292 -7.02 -1.66 -2.96
CA VAL A 292 -7.02 -3.10 -2.81
C VAL A 292 -7.77 -3.52 -1.55
N GLU A 293 -8.70 -4.45 -1.71
CA GLU A 293 -9.41 -5.17 -0.65
C GLU A 293 -8.73 -6.51 -0.34
N GLY A 294 -8.24 -7.21 -1.36
CA GLY A 294 -7.48 -8.46 -1.23
C GLY A 294 -6.80 -8.86 -2.54
N PHE A 295 -5.82 -9.76 -2.48
CA PHE A 295 -5.15 -10.29 -3.67
C PHE A 295 -5.56 -11.73 -3.92
N LYS A 296 -5.91 -12.06 -5.17
CA LYS A 296 -6.09 -13.46 -5.60
C LYS A 296 -4.75 -14.20 -5.74
N ARG A 297 -3.72 -13.46 -6.19
CA ARG A 297 -2.35 -13.94 -6.45
C ARG A 297 -1.32 -12.96 -5.87
N PRO A 298 -1.18 -12.90 -4.53
CA PRO A 298 -0.26 -11.96 -3.87
C PRO A 298 1.19 -12.10 -4.36
N GLU A 299 1.65 -13.30 -4.63
CA GLU A 299 2.98 -13.59 -5.17
C GLU A 299 3.22 -12.96 -6.56
N ARG A 300 2.19 -12.98 -7.42
CA ARG A 300 2.24 -12.34 -8.75
C ARG A 300 2.19 -10.82 -8.63
N PHE A 301 1.40 -10.29 -7.70
CA PHE A 301 1.38 -8.86 -7.42
C PHE A 301 2.76 -8.35 -6.98
N LEU A 302 3.41 -9.03 -6.02
CA LEU A 302 4.74 -8.64 -5.54
C LEU A 302 5.79 -8.69 -6.65
N ALA A 303 5.71 -9.69 -7.53
CA ALA A 303 6.57 -9.78 -8.70
C ALA A 303 6.35 -8.63 -9.69
N LEU A 304 5.09 -8.23 -9.94
CA LEU A 304 4.75 -7.08 -10.79
C LEU A 304 5.20 -5.76 -10.16
N ALA A 305 5.09 -5.62 -8.84
CA ALA A 305 5.57 -4.44 -8.13
C ALA A 305 7.09 -4.30 -8.20
N ASP A 306 7.83 -5.40 -8.06
CA ASP A 306 9.29 -5.40 -8.27
C ASP A 306 9.65 -4.99 -9.70
N ARG A 307 8.94 -5.56 -10.68
CA ARG A 307 9.08 -5.18 -12.10
C ARG A 307 8.80 -3.69 -12.35
N ALA A 308 7.82 -3.12 -11.64
CA ALA A 308 7.50 -1.70 -11.73
C ALA A 308 8.68 -0.82 -11.27
N VAL A 309 9.44 -1.25 -10.25
CA VAL A 309 10.66 -0.57 -9.80
C VAL A 309 11.74 -0.59 -10.88
N GLU A 310 11.96 -1.73 -11.54
CA GLU A 310 12.89 -1.83 -12.69
C GLU A 310 12.52 -0.84 -13.81
N LEU A 311 11.21 -0.74 -14.09
CA LEU A 311 10.63 0.13 -15.12
C LEU A 311 10.62 1.62 -14.76
N ASP A 312 11.05 2.01 -13.55
CA ASP A 312 10.92 3.39 -13.04
C ASP A 312 9.46 3.86 -12.96
N LYS A 313 8.55 2.96 -12.55
CA LYS A 313 7.11 3.20 -12.41
C LYS A 313 6.67 2.96 -10.96
N PRO A 314 6.61 3.99 -10.10
CA PRO A 314 6.20 3.81 -8.72
C PRO A 314 4.75 3.30 -8.62
N ILE A 315 4.52 2.42 -7.65
CA ILE A 315 3.18 1.97 -7.27
C ILE A 315 2.84 2.57 -5.90
N ALA A 316 1.76 3.34 -5.84
CA ALA A 316 1.14 3.80 -4.60
C ALA A 316 -0.17 3.04 -4.36
N LEU A 317 -0.42 2.56 -3.14
CA LEU A 317 -1.63 1.80 -2.84
C LEU A 317 -2.28 2.12 -1.50
N VAL A 318 -3.60 1.94 -1.45
CA VAL A 318 -4.37 1.79 -0.21
C VAL A 318 -4.86 0.35 -0.11
N LYS A 319 -4.46 -0.36 0.95
CA LYS A 319 -4.94 -1.70 1.28
C LYS A 319 -5.89 -1.64 2.48
N VAL A 320 -7.16 -1.94 2.26
CA VAL A 320 -8.19 -1.99 3.32
C VAL A 320 -8.31 -3.40 3.94
N GLY A 321 -9.19 -3.58 4.92
CA GLY A 321 -9.34 -4.86 5.65
C GLY A 321 -8.37 -5.07 6.82
N ARG A 322 -7.75 -3.99 7.31
CA ARG A 322 -6.66 -4.02 8.32
C ARG A 322 -7.13 -4.21 9.76
N SER A 323 -8.31 -3.67 10.09
CA SER A 323 -8.86 -3.73 11.45
C SER A 323 -9.70 -4.98 11.64
N ALA A 324 -9.87 -5.43 12.89
CA ALA A 324 -10.79 -6.51 13.22
C ALA A 324 -12.20 -6.30 12.62
N MET A 325 -12.68 -5.04 12.65
CA MET A 325 -13.98 -4.65 12.10
C MET A 325 -14.03 -4.74 10.57
N ALA A 326 -13.00 -4.27 9.87
CA ALA A 326 -12.93 -4.34 8.41
C ALA A 326 -12.65 -5.76 7.90
N GLY A 327 -11.81 -6.52 8.62
CA GLY A 327 -11.50 -7.92 8.34
C GLY A 327 -12.70 -8.84 8.53
N ALA A 328 -13.56 -8.57 9.52
CA ALA A 328 -14.81 -9.32 9.71
C ALA A 328 -15.79 -9.16 8.53
N ALA A 329 -15.74 -8.03 7.81
CA ALA A 329 -16.48 -7.83 6.57
C ALA A 329 -15.81 -8.50 5.36
N ALA A 330 -14.48 -8.74 5.42
CA ALA A 330 -13.67 -9.24 4.31
C ALA A 330 -13.47 -10.77 4.28
N ILE A 331 -13.52 -11.50 5.41
CA ILE A 331 -13.65 -12.99 5.49
C ILE A 331 -13.98 -13.44 6.93
N ALA A 332 -14.90 -14.41 7.06
CA ALA A 332 -15.31 -15.06 8.30
C ALA A 332 -14.30 -16.10 8.88
N HIS A 333 -13.03 -16.13 8.45
CA HIS A 333 -12.14 -17.30 8.65
C HIS A 333 -10.65 -17.05 8.93
N SER A 334 -10.23 -15.92 9.52
CA SER A 334 -8.87 -15.86 10.12
C SER A 334 -8.83 -14.98 11.37
N GLY A 335 -8.54 -15.60 12.52
CA GLY A 335 -8.52 -14.96 13.84
C GLY A 335 -7.22 -14.20 14.19
N ASN A 336 -6.38 -13.82 13.22
CA ASN A 336 -5.12 -13.10 13.48
C ASN A 336 -4.80 -12.03 12.41
N LEU A 337 -5.71 -11.07 12.25
CA LEU A 337 -5.63 -9.99 11.26
C LEU A 337 -4.40 -9.08 11.41
N ALA A 338 -3.89 -8.90 12.63
CA ALA A 338 -2.72 -8.03 12.89
C ALA A 338 -1.41 -8.61 12.35
N GLY A 339 -1.21 -9.94 12.46
CA GLY A 339 -0.05 -10.62 11.89
C GLY A 339 -0.04 -10.61 10.36
N GLU A 340 -1.23 -10.72 9.75
CA GLU A 340 -1.41 -10.71 8.29
C GLU A 340 -1.11 -9.31 7.68
N ASP A 341 -1.54 -8.22 8.33
CA ASP A 341 -1.23 -6.86 7.85
C ASP A 341 0.29 -6.55 7.90
N ARG A 342 1.00 -6.97 8.96
CA ARG A 342 2.45 -6.80 9.09
C ARG A 342 3.23 -7.59 8.04
N ALA A 343 2.79 -8.82 7.75
CA ALA A 343 3.37 -9.65 6.69
C ALA A 343 3.22 -8.98 5.32
N MET A 344 2.04 -8.43 5.03
CA MET A 344 1.79 -7.70 3.79
C MET A 344 2.58 -6.38 3.72
N ASP A 345 2.68 -5.62 4.82
CA ASP A 345 3.52 -4.42 4.89
C ASP A 345 4.99 -4.71 4.55
N ALA A 346 5.55 -5.73 5.19
CA ALA A 346 6.90 -6.21 4.92
C ALA A 346 7.08 -6.60 3.44
N ALA A 347 6.07 -7.23 2.85
CA ALA A 347 6.09 -7.63 1.45
C ALA A 347 6.01 -6.45 0.48
N PHE A 348 5.14 -5.47 0.75
CA PHE A 348 5.05 -4.23 -0.02
C PHE A 348 6.37 -3.45 0.00
N GLU A 349 6.98 -3.30 1.17
CA GLU A 349 8.26 -2.62 1.29
C GLU A 349 9.36 -3.34 0.48
N ALA A 350 9.43 -4.66 0.62
CA ALA A 350 10.39 -5.49 -0.11
C ALA A 350 10.18 -5.46 -1.64
N ALA A 351 8.94 -5.30 -2.11
CA ALA A 351 8.62 -5.16 -3.54
C ALA A 351 8.74 -3.71 -4.05
N GLY A 352 8.86 -2.71 -3.16
CA GLY A 352 9.00 -1.30 -3.55
C GLY A 352 7.66 -0.61 -3.82
N VAL A 353 6.65 -0.94 -3.02
CA VAL A 353 5.32 -0.35 -3.07
C VAL A 353 5.19 0.74 -2.00
N ILE A 354 4.71 1.92 -2.40
CA ILE A 354 4.40 3.02 -1.49
C ILE A 354 3.02 2.76 -0.89
N ARG A 355 2.96 2.33 0.37
CA ARG A 355 1.68 2.11 1.06
C ARG A 355 1.16 3.43 1.66
N CYS A 356 0.02 3.88 1.16
CA CYS A 356 -0.73 5.04 1.64
C CYS A 356 -1.77 4.63 2.69
N ARG A 357 -2.06 5.50 3.65
CA ARG A 357 -3.01 5.22 4.75
C ARG A 357 -4.47 5.41 4.34
N ASP A 358 -4.72 6.37 3.46
CA ASP A 358 -6.05 6.76 2.99
C ASP A 358 -5.97 7.27 1.54
N LEU A 359 -7.12 7.66 0.99
CA LEU A 359 -7.22 8.15 -0.38
C LEU A 359 -6.55 9.52 -0.56
N ASP A 360 -6.52 10.37 0.45
CA ASP A 360 -5.87 11.68 0.34
C ASP A 360 -4.36 11.49 0.17
N GLU A 361 -3.73 10.68 1.03
CA GLU A 361 -2.31 10.34 0.90
C GLU A 361 -2.00 9.66 -0.45
N LEU A 362 -2.90 8.81 -0.95
CA LEU A 362 -2.74 8.19 -2.27
C LEU A 362 -2.78 9.21 -3.41
N LEU A 363 -3.77 10.10 -3.40
CA LEU A 363 -3.94 11.13 -4.43
C LEU A 363 -2.75 12.11 -4.45
N GLU A 364 -2.28 12.55 -3.29
CA GLU A 364 -1.11 13.42 -3.21
C GLU A 364 0.17 12.71 -3.63
N THR A 365 0.29 11.41 -3.35
CA THR A 365 1.43 10.59 -3.83
C THR A 365 1.44 10.50 -5.35
N VAL A 366 0.29 10.23 -5.99
CA VAL A 366 0.26 10.14 -7.46
C VAL A 366 0.33 11.49 -8.16
N GLU A 367 -0.13 12.58 -7.55
CA GLU A 367 0.12 13.94 -8.04
C GLU A 367 1.62 14.27 -8.01
N LEU A 368 2.32 13.88 -6.94
CA LEU A 368 3.77 14.04 -6.83
C LEU A 368 4.51 13.23 -7.91
N ILE A 369 4.10 11.98 -8.14
CA ILE A 369 4.67 11.12 -9.19
C ILE A 369 4.47 11.74 -10.58
N ASP A 370 3.23 12.14 -10.90
CA ASP A 370 2.91 12.72 -12.21
C ASP A 370 3.63 14.06 -12.40
N GLY A 371 3.62 14.94 -11.40
CA GLY A 371 4.32 16.23 -11.46
C GLY A 371 5.84 16.12 -11.55
N ALA A 372 6.47 15.19 -10.81
CA ALA A 372 7.90 14.92 -10.94
C ALA A 372 8.25 14.42 -12.34
N ARG A 373 7.40 13.58 -12.94
CA ARG A 373 7.57 13.16 -14.34
C ARG A 373 7.35 14.31 -15.31
N ARG A 374 6.28 15.10 -15.19
CA ARG A 374 6.01 16.26 -16.06
C ARG A 374 7.18 17.24 -16.08
N THR A 375 7.77 17.50 -14.92
CA THR A 375 8.92 18.41 -14.76
C THR A 375 10.27 17.79 -15.10
N GLN A 376 10.32 16.47 -15.36
CA GLN A 376 11.55 15.68 -15.53
C GLN A 376 12.53 15.80 -14.35
N ARG A 377 12.00 15.94 -13.15
CA ARG A 377 12.75 16.08 -11.90
C ARG A 377 12.56 14.85 -11.00
N ARG A 378 13.23 14.82 -9.86
CA ARG A 378 13.19 13.72 -8.88
C ARG A 378 13.02 14.30 -7.48
N VAL A 379 12.43 13.54 -6.58
CA VAL A 379 12.34 13.91 -5.16
C VAL A 379 13.70 13.76 -4.47
N GLY A 380 14.57 12.91 -5.02
CA GLY A 380 15.91 12.66 -4.53
C GLY A 380 15.89 12.01 -3.16
N ARG A 381 16.68 12.56 -2.22
CA ARG A 381 16.67 12.10 -0.83
C ARG A 381 15.54 12.73 -0.02
N GLY A 382 14.67 13.52 -0.65
CA GLY A 382 13.56 14.21 0.02
C GLY A 382 14.03 15.34 0.94
N ARG A 383 15.24 15.89 0.72
CA ARG A 383 15.72 17.06 1.48
C ARG A 383 14.89 18.27 1.07
N THR A 384 13.83 18.55 1.82
CA THR A 384 12.83 19.57 1.44
C THR A 384 13.03 20.87 2.20
N ALA A 385 13.07 21.99 1.47
CA ALA A 385 12.88 23.32 2.02
C ALA A 385 11.47 23.83 1.67
N LEU A 386 10.78 24.42 2.65
CA LEU A 386 9.47 25.02 2.46
C LEU A 386 9.53 26.51 2.79
N VAL A 387 8.93 27.33 1.93
CA VAL A 387 8.72 28.76 2.14
C VAL A 387 7.21 28.99 2.23
N THR A 388 6.75 29.72 3.24
CA THR A 388 5.32 29.99 3.51
C THR A 388 5.05 31.50 3.62
N VAL A 389 3.77 31.86 3.58
CA VAL A 389 3.23 33.22 3.83
C VAL A 389 2.84 33.47 5.28
N SER A 390 3.07 32.50 6.18
CA SER A 390 2.62 32.60 7.57
C SER A 390 3.53 31.89 8.55
N THR A 391 3.97 32.60 9.59
CA THR A 391 4.77 32.04 10.69
C THR A 391 3.99 30.96 11.47
N GLY A 392 2.66 31.11 11.57
CA GLY A 392 1.81 30.10 12.20
C GLY A 392 1.78 28.81 11.38
N GLU A 393 1.73 28.93 10.06
CA GLU A 393 1.79 27.79 9.15
C GLU A 393 3.17 27.14 9.12
N ALA A 394 4.25 27.93 9.16
CA ALA A 394 5.61 27.41 9.32
C ALA A 394 5.72 26.51 10.56
N SER A 395 5.16 26.97 11.69
CA SER A 395 5.15 26.22 12.94
C SER A 395 4.30 24.94 12.83
N LEU A 396 3.10 25.04 12.24
CA LEU A 396 2.22 23.88 12.02
C LEU A 396 2.89 22.82 11.14
N VAL A 397 3.54 23.23 10.05
CA VAL A 397 4.25 22.33 9.15
C VAL A 397 5.43 21.66 9.89
N ALA A 398 6.17 22.40 10.72
CA ALA A 398 7.23 21.83 11.54
C ALA A 398 6.71 20.76 12.52
N ASP A 399 5.62 21.05 13.24
CA ASP A 399 4.97 20.09 14.16
C ASP A 399 4.50 18.82 13.42
N LEU A 400 3.87 18.99 12.25
CA LEU A 400 3.38 17.87 11.45
C LEU A 400 4.52 17.06 10.82
N ALA A 401 5.60 17.72 10.42
CA ALA A 401 6.80 17.06 9.91
C ALA A 401 7.46 16.22 11.00
N GLU A 402 7.63 16.75 12.22
CA GLU A 402 8.15 16.00 13.37
C GLU A 402 7.25 14.82 13.75
N ALA A 403 5.94 15.06 13.91
CA ALA A 403 4.97 14.01 14.23
C ALA A 403 4.88 12.92 13.15
N GLY A 404 5.10 13.30 11.89
CA GLY A 404 5.16 12.39 10.75
C GLY A 404 6.52 11.74 10.51
N GLY A 405 7.55 12.04 11.31
CA GLY A 405 8.91 11.54 11.09
C GLY A 405 9.51 11.97 9.75
N PHE A 406 9.15 13.14 9.25
CA PHE A 406 9.69 13.74 8.04
C PHE A 406 10.69 14.84 8.42
N PRO A 407 12.01 14.58 8.38
CA PRO A 407 12.99 15.58 8.77
C PRO A 407 13.07 16.71 7.74
N LEU A 408 12.84 17.94 8.19
CA LEU A 408 13.12 19.16 7.42
C LEU A 408 14.56 19.61 7.70
N PRO A 409 15.48 19.55 6.72
CA PRO A 409 16.88 19.94 6.96
C PRO A 409 16.98 21.42 7.31
N SER A 410 17.80 21.73 8.33
CA SER A 410 18.08 23.11 8.73
C SER A 410 18.71 23.91 7.59
N ILE A 411 18.39 25.20 7.49
CA ILE A 411 19.06 26.12 6.56
C ILE A 411 20.55 26.24 6.95
N PRO A 412 21.50 25.96 6.03
CA PRO A 412 22.93 26.13 6.27
C PRO A 412 23.28 27.55 6.72
N ASP A 413 24.32 27.70 7.52
CA ASP A 413 24.68 29.00 8.11
C ASP A 413 25.06 30.03 7.05
N GLU A 414 25.72 29.62 5.96
CA GLU A 414 26.04 30.50 4.83
C GLU A 414 24.78 30.99 4.11
N THR A 415 23.83 30.09 3.85
CA THR A 415 22.53 30.43 3.22
C THR A 415 21.69 31.31 4.14
N ARG A 416 21.72 31.06 5.45
CA ARG A 416 21.07 31.90 6.45
C ARG A 416 21.65 33.32 6.43
N ALA A 417 22.97 33.47 6.34
CA ALA A 417 23.62 34.77 6.25
C ALA A 417 23.24 35.53 4.97
N GLU A 418 23.20 34.84 3.82
CA GLU A 418 22.73 35.40 2.53
C GLU A 418 21.29 35.92 2.62
N ILE A 419 20.38 35.15 3.24
CA ILE A 419 18.99 35.56 3.44
C ILE A 419 18.90 36.80 4.35
N LEU A 420 19.65 36.81 5.46
CA LEU A 420 19.64 37.95 6.39
C LEU A 420 20.27 39.22 5.79
N GLU A 421 21.25 39.08 4.90
CA GLU A 421 21.82 40.22 4.16
C GLU A 421 20.78 40.84 3.22
N ALA A 422 20.02 40.00 2.51
CA ALA A 422 18.94 40.46 1.63
C ALA A 422 17.70 40.95 2.39
N LEU A 423 17.42 40.39 3.57
CA LEU A 423 16.24 40.64 4.40
C LEU A 423 16.62 40.95 5.86
N PRO A 424 17.22 42.13 6.12
CA PRO A 424 17.81 42.48 7.42
C PRO A 424 16.79 42.63 8.55
N THR A 425 15.50 42.76 8.22
CA THR A 425 14.40 42.87 9.19
C THR A 425 13.84 41.51 9.62
N MET A 426 14.27 40.40 9.00
CA MET A 426 13.82 39.06 9.41
C MET A 426 14.41 38.68 10.77
N GLY A 427 13.52 38.42 11.74
CA GLY A 427 13.91 38.02 13.10
C GLY A 427 14.23 36.53 13.27
N PHE A 428 13.69 35.66 12.41
CA PHE A 428 13.85 34.21 12.51
C PHE A 428 13.99 33.57 11.12
N VAL A 429 15.07 32.83 10.92
CA VAL A 429 15.36 32.11 9.67
C VAL A 429 15.43 30.61 9.99
N ALA A 430 14.46 29.83 9.53
CA ALA A 430 14.45 28.38 9.72
C ALA A 430 13.76 27.72 8.52
N ASN A 431 13.70 26.40 8.53
CA ASN A 431 12.93 25.62 7.57
C ASN A 431 11.79 24.94 8.33
N PRO A 432 10.51 25.29 8.08
CA PRO A 432 10.02 26.19 7.03
C PRO A 432 10.38 27.68 7.26
N LEU A 433 10.54 28.41 6.16
CA LEU A 433 10.90 29.83 6.14
C LEU A 433 9.68 30.70 5.86
N ASP A 434 9.53 31.81 6.57
CA ASP A 434 8.47 32.80 6.34
C ASP A 434 9.09 34.19 6.06
N PRO A 435 9.17 34.62 4.79
CA PRO A 435 9.60 35.97 4.41
C PRO A 435 8.48 37.01 4.49
N TRP A 436 7.26 36.64 4.92
CA TRP A 436 6.10 37.53 4.95
C TRP A 436 6.34 38.76 5.84
N GLY A 437 5.75 39.90 5.45
CA GLY A 437 5.88 41.17 6.15
C GLY A 437 7.09 42.02 5.75
N ALA A 438 7.87 41.59 4.76
CA ALA A 438 8.84 42.47 4.08
C ALA A 438 8.13 43.56 3.26
N ASP A 439 8.76 44.73 3.09
CA ASP A 439 8.19 45.87 2.35
C ASP A 439 7.88 45.52 0.88
N ASP A 440 8.69 44.65 0.27
CA ASP A 440 8.46 44.07 -1.06
C ASP A 440 8.44 42.54 -0.94
N ALA A 441 7.23 41.97 -0.94
CA ALA A 441 7.03 40.53 -0.84
C ALA A 441 7.66 39.79 -2.02
N SER A 442 7.53 40.27 -3.25
CA SER A 442 8.08 39.57 -4.41
C SER A 442 9.61 39.49 -4.34
N ALA A 443 10.27 40.59 -3.98
CA ALA A 443 11.72 40.62 -3.77
C ALA A 443 12.17 39.72 -2.62
N ALA A 444 11.43 39.68 -1.52
CA ALA A 444 11.74 38.83 -0.37
C ALA A 444 11.67 37.34 -0.69
N TYR A 445 10.61 36.92 -1.39
CA TYR A 445 10.46 35.53 -1.82
C TYR A 445 11.50 35.17 -2.87
N ALA A 446 11.85 36.09 -3.78
CA ALA A 446 12.92 35.88 -4.75
C ALA A 446 14.28 35.67 -4.08
N ALA A 447 14.62 36.47 -3.08
CA ALA A 447 15.85 36.31 -2.29
C ALA A 447 15.87 34.96 -1.56
N ALA A 448 14.78 34.63 -0.86
CA ALA A 448 14.64 33.38 -0.13
C ALA A 448 14.78 32.15 -1.04
N PHE A 449 14.00 32.07 -2.12
CA PHE A 449 14.05 30.93 -3.04
C PHE A 449 15.40 30.84 -3.76
N SER A 450 16.01 31.97 -4.15
CA SER A 450 17.33 31.98 -4.79
C SER A 450 18.40 31.37 -3.87
N ALA A 451 18.49 31.85 -2.62
CA ALA A 451 19.48 31.39 -1.64
C ALA A 451 19.30 29.90 -1.28
N LEU A 452 18.05 29.46 -1.06
CA LEU A 452 17.75 28.05 -0.81
C LEU A 452 18.13 27.17 -2.01
N ALA A 453 17.82 27.61 -3.23
CA ALA A 453 18.10 26.89 -4.47
C ALA A 453 19.59 26.79 -4.83
N THR A 454 20.44 27.72 -4.36
CA THR A 454 21.89 27.71 -4.60
C THR A 454 22.68 26.96 -3.53
N SER A 455 22.08 26.70 -2.36
CA SER A 455 22.75 26.07 -1.21
C SER A 455 23.29 24.65 -1.46
N GLY A 456 22.70 23.89 -2.39
CA GLY A 456 22.98 22.46 -2.58
C GLY A 456 22.44 21.56 -1.45
N ALA A 457 21.75 22.12 -0.46
CA ALA A 457 21.23 21.40 0.69
C ALA A 457 19.91 20.66 0.41
N TYR A 458 19.18 21.06 -0.63
CA TYR A 458 17.81 20.62 -0.88
C TYR A 458 17.63 19.93 -2.24
N ASP A 459 16.78 18.91 -2.25
CA ASP A 459 16.32 18.18 -3.44
C ASP A 459 14.91 18.67 -3.86
N VAL A 460 14.14 19.23 -2.92
CA VAL A 460 12.79 19.75 -3.12
C VAL A 460 12.69 21.16 -2.53
N LEU A 461 12.07 22.09 -3.27
CA LEU A 461 11.79 23.44 -2.80
C LEU A 461 10.30 23.75 -3.00
N GLY A 462 9.60 24.05 -1.93
CA GLY A 462 8.15 24.22 -1.95
C GLY A 462 7.68 25.60 -1.53
N LEU A 463 6.65 26.11 -2.18
CA LEU A 463 5.81 27.19 -1.66
C LEU A 463 4.62 26.56 -0.91
N VAL A 464 4.40 27.00 0.32
CA VAL A 464 3.20 26.71 1.11
C VAL A 464 2.29 27.92 1.03
N HIS A 465 1.15 27.76 0.37
CA HIS A 465 0.14 28.80 0.22
C HIS A 465 -1.23 28.16 0.09
N ASP A 466 -2.19 28.59 0.91
CA ASP A 466 -3.54 28.04 0.86
C ASP A 466 -4.31 28.49 -0.38
N PHE A 467 -5.17 27.59 -0.89
CA PHE A 467 -5.95 27.87 -2.08
C PHE A 467 -7.15 28.76 -1.75
N ALA A 468 -7.10 29.98 -2.27
CA ALA A 468 -8.16 30.96 -2.15
C ALA A 468 -9.49 30.42 -2.69
N TYR A 469 -10.58 30.63 -1.95
CA TYR A 469 -11.92 30.45 -2.51
C TYR A 469 -12.12 31.46 -3.65
N ARG A 470 -12.79 31.06 -4.74
CA ARG A 470 -12.84 31.80 -6.03
C ARG A 470 -13.23 33.28 -5.96
N SER A 471 -13.90 33.72 -4.90
CA SER A 471 -14.30 35.12 -4.70
C SER A 471 -13.24 36.00 -4.01
N GLN A 472 -12.09 35.46 -3.63
CA GLN A 472 -11.02 36.16 -2.90
C GLN A 472 -9.89 36.57 -3.86
N ALA A 473 -10.10 37.64 -4.61
CA ALA A 473 -9.14 38.09 -5.65
C ALA A 473 -7.78 38.48 -5.06
N SER A 474 -7.74 39.15 -3.91
CA SER A 474 -6.48 39.54 -3.26
C SER A 474 -5.64 38.33 -2.85
N GLU A 475 -6.26 37.28 -2.33
CA GLU A 475 -5.54 36.05 -1.95
C GLU A 475 -5.00 35.31 -3.17
N LEU A 476 -5.73 35.34 -4.29
CA LEU A 476 -5.24 34.81 -5.56
C LEU A 476 -4.03 35.63 -6.07
N GLU A 477 -4.10 36.95 -6.02
CA GLU A 477 -2.99 37.85 -6.41
C GLU A 477 -1.75 37.55 -5.57
N THR A 478 -1.87 37.48 -4.24
CA THR A 478 -0.77 37.10 -3.33
C THR A 478 -0.16 35.73 -3.69
N CYS A 479 -0.99 34.74 -3.99
CA CYS A 479 -0.53 33.41 -4.38
C CYS A 479 0.30 33.48 -5.67
N LEU A 480 -0.15 34.24 -6.67
CA LEU A 480 0.56 34.40 -7.93
C LEU A 480 1.86 35.20 -7.77
N GLU A 481 1.84 36.26 -6.94
CA GLU A 481 3.01 37.09 -6.63
C GLU A 481 4.12 36.33 -5.90
N THR A 482 3.76 35.38 -5.04
CA THR A 482 4.71 34.53 -4.30
C THR A 482 5.14 33.29 -5.09
N LEU A 483 4.28 32.79 -5.98
CA LEU A 483 4.58 31.66 -6.87
C LEU A 483 5.59 32.03 -7.96
N ALA A 484 5.50 33.23 -8.54
CA ALA A 484 6.40 33.66 -9.61
C ALA A 484 7.89 33.62 -9.20
N PRO A 485 8.31 34.09 -8.01
CA PRO A 485 9.66 33.92 -7.48
C PRO A 485 10.14 32.46 -7.39
N LEU A 486 9.29 31.53 -6.94
CA LEU A 486 9.63 30.09 -6.89
C LEU A 486 9.95 29.58 -8.29
N LEU A 487 9.05 29.83 -9.24
CA LEU A 487 9.20 29.37 -10.63
C LEU A 487 10.45 29.96 -11.28
N SER A 488 10.71 31.25 -11.09
CA SER A 488 11.90 31.95 -11.57
C SER A 488 13.20 31.36 -11.01
N ALA A 489 13.26 31.09 -9.70
CA ALA A 489 14.42 30.47 -9.07
C ALA A 489 14.73 29.06 -9.63
N MET A 490 13.70 28.34 -10.09
CA MET A 490 13.80 26.98 -10.57
C MET A 490 14.14 26.83 -12.07
N GLU A 491 14.05 27.91 -12.85
CA GLU A 491 14.28 27.88 -14.31
C GLU A 491 15.66 27.33 -14.68
N ARG A 492 16.67 27.66 -13.87
CA ARG A 492 18.08 27.25 -14.09
C ARG A 492 18.55 26.20 -13.06
N ARG A 493 17.62 25.46 -12.46
CA ARG A 493 17.89 24.48 -11.39
C ARG A 493 17.24 23.13 -11.67
N PRO A 494 17.58 22.43 -12.77
CA PRO A 494 16.90 21.19 -13.18
C PRO A 494 17.04 20.03 -12.18
N ALA A 495 17.89 20.15 -11.16
CA ALA A 495 18.10 19.11 -10.14
C ALA A 495 17.15 19.21 -8.93
N ILE A 496 16.42 20.31 -8.75
CA ILE A 496 15.56 20.55 -7.59
C ILE A 496 14.10 20.47 -8.01
N LEU A 497 13.25 19.70 -7.34
CA LEU A 497 11.82 19.66 -7.65
C LEU A 497 11.06 20.84 -7.02
N PRO A 498 10.47 21.78 -7.79
CA PRO A 498 9.50 22.72 -7.24
C PRO A 498 8.21 22.02 -6.85
N ILE A 499 7.59 22.42 -5.75
CA ILE A 499 6.22 22.03 -5.39
C ILE A 499 5.41 23.23 -4.90
N LEU A 500 4.09 23.16 -5.06
CA LEU A 500 3.13 24.03 -4.38
C LEU A 500 2.33 23.18 -3.39
N VAL A 501 2.14 23.64 -2.16
CA VAL A 501 1.41 22.92 -1.12
C VAL A 501 0.35 23.83 -0.51
N SER A 502 -0.92 23.42 -0.54
CA SER A 502 -1.94 23.99 0.35
C SER A 502 -2.06 23.12 1.60
N LEU A 503 -2.21 23.75 2.76
CA LEU A 503 -2.42 23.05 4.03
C LEU A 503 -3.86 22.55 4.17
N THR A 504 -4.78 23.05 3.36
CA THR A 504 -6.18 22.62 3.28
C THR A 504 -6.45 21.73 2.06
N SER A 505 -7.60 21.06 2.06
CA SER A 505 -8.01 20.16 0.96
C SER A 505 -8.75 20.89 -0.19
N GLY A 506 -8.64 22.21 -0.28
CA GLY A 506 -9.30 23.01 -1.33
C GLY A 506 -8.83 22.65 -2.74
N GLU A 507 -9.59 23.00 -3.78
CA GLU A 507 -9.09 22.91 -5.15
C GLU A 507 -8.27 24.15 -5.50
N PRO A 508 -7.12 24.00 -6.21
CA PRO A 508 -6.36 25.16 -6.66
C PRO A 508 -7.20 26.02 -7.61
N PRO A 509 -7.11 27.36 -7.53
CA PRO A 509 -7.74 28.24 -8.49
C PRO A 509 -7.26 27.92 -9.92
N PRO A 510 -8.15 27.96 -10.94
CA PRO A 510 -7.77 27.71 -12.33
C PRO A 510 -6.62 28.61 -12.82
N GLU A 511 -6.57 29.85 -12.34
CA GLU A 511 -5.52 30.82 -12.66
C GLU A 511 -4.14 30.38 -12.15
N VAL A 512 -4.07 29.74 -10.97
CA VAL A 512 -2.84 29.15 -10.43
C VAL A 512 -2.38 27.98 -11.30
N LEU A 513 -3.30 27.07 -11.66
CA LEU A 513 -2.98 25.95 -12.55
C LEU A 513 -2.52 26.44 -13.92
N ALA A 514 -3.18 27.43 -14.51
CA ALA A 514 -2.80 28.01 -15.80
C ALA A 514 -1.40 28.65 -15.74
N THR A 515 -1.04 29.28 -14.63
CA THR A 515 0.28 29.87 -14.41
C THR A 515 1.36 28.80 -14.33
N LEU A 516 1.09 27.71 -13.62
CA LEU A 516 2.00 26.56 -13.51
C LEU A 516 2.12 25.80 -14.84
N ASP A 517 1.04 25.64 -15.59
CA ASP A 517 1.02 24.99 -16.91
C ASP A 517 1.78 25.82 -17.95
N ALA A 518 1.79 27.15 -17.83
CA ALA A 518 2.52 28.07 -18.70
C ALA A 518 4.02 28.21 -18.36
N TRP A 519 4.51 27.57 -17.29
CA TRP A 519 5.90 27.70 -16.85
C TRP A 519 6.87 27.10 -17.90
N PRO A 520 7.80 27.91 -18.48
CA PRO A 520 8.58 27.51 -19.65
C PRO A 520 9.69 26.49 -19.35
N ALA A 521 10.13 26.38 -18.09
CA ALA A 521 11.32 25.61 -17.70
C ALA A 521 11.06 24.14 -17.35
N GLY A 522 9.88 23.62 -17.68
CA GLY A 522 9.60 22.19 -17.74
C GLY A 522 8.39 21.77 -16.92
N GLY A 523 7.25 21.57 -17.60
CA GLY A 523 6.03 20.93 -17.10
C GLY A 523 5.40 21.57 -15.85
N ARG A 524 4.11 21.34 -15.62
CA ARG A 524 3.47 21.79 -14.38
C ARG A 524 4.09 21.10 -13.14
N PRO A 525 4.64 21.85 -12.17
CA PRO A 525 5.08 21.32 -10.88
C PRO A 525 3.97 20.57 -10.12
N PRO A 526 4.29 19.60 -9.25
CA PRO A 526 3.33 19.02 -8.32
C PRO A 526 2.61 20.09 -7.51
N VAL A 527 1.27 20.00 -7.47
CA VAL A 527 0.41 20.85 -6.64
C VAL A 527 -0.23 19.97 -5.60
N LEU A 528 0.23 20.01 -4.35
CA LEU A 528 -0.19 19.11 -3.28
C LEU A 528 -1.18 19.77 -2.31
N ARG A 529 -1.97 18.95 -1.61
CA ARG A 529 -2.99 19.38 -0.64
C ARG A 529 -2.88 18.64 0.68
N GLY A 530 -3.19 19.35 1.76
CA GLY A 530 -3.13 18.83 3.12
C GLY A 530 -1.68 18.55 3.54
N ALA A 531 -1.20 19.23 4.58
CA ALA A 531 0.21 19.11 4.99
C ALA A 531 0.62 17.66 5.27
N THR A 532 -0.20 16.90 6.01
CA THR A 532 0.10 15.51 6.37
C THR A 532 0.21 14.60 5.15
N ALA A 533 -0.70 14.73 4.17
CA ALA A 533 -0.69 13.92 2.96
C ALA A 533 0.47 14.30 2.04
N ALA A 534 0.74 15.60 1.86
CA ALA A 534 1.87 16.11 1.08
C ALA A 534 3.23 15.65 1.64
N LEU A 535 3.44 15.76 2.96
CA LEU A 535 4.67 15.30 3.62
C LEU A 535 4.83 13.78 3.53
N ALA A 536 3.73 13.02 3.67
CA ALA A 536 3.74 11.57 3.52
C ALA A 536 4.08 11.15 2.07
N ALA A 537 3.55 11.85 1.07
CA ALA A 537 3.87 11.64 -0.34
C ALA A 537 5.38 11.87 -0.63
N LEU A 538 5.94 12.98 -0.13
CA LEU A 538 7.37 13.29 -0.25
C LEU A 538 8.24 12.20 0.40
N ARG A 539 7.88 11.77 1.62
CA ARG A 539 8.57 10.68 2.33
C ARG A 539 8.52 9.37 1.53
N GLY A 540 7.34 9.00 1.06
CA GLY A 540 7.12 7.76 0.29
C GLY A 540 7.93 7.74 -1.00
N MET A 541 7.92 8.85 -1.75
CA MET A 541 8.67 8.94 -3.00
C MET A 541 10.19 8.98 -2.78
N ALA A 542 10.68 9.71 -1.77
CA ALA A 542 12.10 9.73 -1.42
C ALA A 542 12.61 8.33 -1.00
N TRP A 543 11.81 7.61 -0.20
CA TRP A 543 12.08 6.21 0.14
C TRP A 543 12.12 5.32 -1.11
N TRP A 544 11.14 5.47 -2.01
CA TRP A 544 11.04 4.66 -3.22
C TRP A 544 12.22 4.89 -4.16
N GLU A 545 12.60 6.14 -4.43
CA GLU A 545 13.75 6.46 -5.28
C GLU A 545 15.05 5.92 -4.69
N SER A 546 15.22 6.01 -3.36
CA SER A 546 16.35 5.42 -2.65
C SER A 546 16.36 3.89 -2.72
N ALA A 547 15.20 3.24 -2.57
CA ALA A 547 15.06 1.80 -2.69
C ALA A 547 15.37 1.32 -4.11
N ARG A 548 14.88 2.04 -5.12
CA ARG A 548 15.17 1.78 -6.53
C ARG A 548 16.65 1.92 -6.83
N ALA A 549 17.30 3.01 -6.40
CA ALA A 549 18.72 3.23 -6.63
C ALA A 549 19.59 2.07 -6.13
N ARG A 550 19.26 1.50 -4.96
CA ARG A 550 19.94 0.32 -4.41
C ARG A 550 19.70 -0.96 -5.21
N ARG A 551 18.57 -1.10 -5.91
CA ARG A 551 18.21 -2.29 -6.70
C ARG A 551 18.81 -2.26 -8.10
N VAL A 552 18.89 -1.08 -8.71
CA VAL A 552 19.31 -0.91 -10.13
C VAL A 552 20.83 -0.69 -10.25
N ASP A 553 21.56 -0.48 -9.15
CA ASP A 553 23.01 -0.39 -9.13
C ASP A 553 23.67 -1.66 -9.72
N PRO A 554 24.57 -1.58 -10.73
CA PRO A 554 25.20 -2.72 -11.41
C PRO A 554 26.04 -3.70 -10.56
N GLY A 555 26.09 -3.53 -9.23
CA GLY A 555 26.64 -4.49 -8.27
C GLY A 555 25.68 -4.84 -7.13
N GLY A 556 24.46 -4.32 -7.15
CA GLY A 556 23.42 -4.62 -6.18
C GLY A 556 22.86 -6.04 -6.38
N PRO A 557 22.28 -6.67 -5.35
CA PRO A 557 21.59 -7.93 -5.53
C PRO A 557 20.44 -7.70 -6.54
N GLY A 558 20.48 -8.41 -7.67
CA GLY A 558 19.40 -8.45 -8.66
C GLY A 558 18.06 -8.91 -8.05
N PRO A 559 17.01 -9.19 -8.85
CA PRO A 559 15.68 -9.46 -8.31
C PRO A 559 15.77 -10.45 -7.16
N ARG A 560 15.34 -10.02 -5.97
CA ARG A 560 15.63 -10.70 -4.68
C ARG A 560 15.11 -12.14 -4.65
N ARG A 561 14.29 -12.53 -5.62
CA ARG A 561 13.75 -13.88 -5.81
C ARG A 561 13.81 -14.30 -7.28
N ALA A 562 14.52 -15.38 -7.57
CA ALA A 562 14.70 -15.92 -8.92
C ALA A 562 13.39 -16.25 -9.65
N VAL A 563 12.30 -16.51 -8.92
CA VAL A 563 10.98 -16.86 -9.49
C VAL A 563 10.15 -15.64 -9.89
N TRP A 564 10.45 -14.45 -9.37
CA TRP A 564 9.62 -13.25 -9.61
C TRP A 564 9.58 -12.80 -11.08
N PRO A 565 10.69 -12.77 -11.84
CA PRO A 565 10.63 -12.41 -13.25
C PRO A 565 9.65 -13.27 -14.07
N ALA A 566 9.61 -14.58 -13.79
CA ALA A 566 8.68 -15.49 -14.45
C ALA A 566 7.21 -15.22 -14.05
N LEU A 567 6.95 -14.97 -12.76
CA LEU A 567 5.61 -14.61 -12.27
C LEU A 567 5.13 -13.26 -12.82
N ALA A 568 6.03 -12.27 -12.90
CA ALA A 568 5.72 -10.96 -13.47
C ALA A 568 5.44 -11.03 -14.98
N ALA A 569 6.09 -11.97 -15.69
CA ALA A 569 5.86 -12.23 -17.11
C ALA A 569 4.62 -13.08 -17.37
N ASP A 570 4.09 -13.79 -16.36
CA ASP A 570 2.86 -14.56 -16.50
C ASP A 570 1.71 -13.63 -16.91
N ARG A 571 0.90 -14.09 -17.86
CA ARG A 571 -0.30 -13.42 -18.39
C ARG A 571 -1.53 -14.31 -18.27
N THR A 572 -1.44 -15.39 -17.50
CA THR A 572 -2.49 -16.39 -17.39
C THR A 572 -3.62 -15.78 -16.56
N PRO A 573 -4.87 -15.72 -17.04
CA PRO A 573 -5.97 -15.21 -16.23
C PRO A 573 -6.13 -16.01 -14.94
N PHE A 574 -6.61 -15.38 -13.86
CA PHE A 574 -6.81 -16.05 -12.58
C PHE A 574 -7.69 -17.30 -12.70
N ALA A 575 -8.76 -17.25 -13.50
CA ALA A 575 -9.64 -18.42 -13.71
C ALA A 575 -8.91 -19.65 -14.28
N TRP A 576 -7.86 -19.46 -15.10
CA TRP A 576 -7.02 -20.57 -15.61
C TRP A 576 -6.16 -21.21 -14.50
N ASP A 577 -5.70 -20.41 -13.54
CA ASP A 577 -4.85 -20.87 -12.43
C ASP A 577 -5.64 -21.59 -11.32
N THR A 578 -6.97 -21.49 -11.28
CA THR A 578 -7.78 -22.17 -10.25
C THR A 578 -7.64 -23.69 -10.23
N SER A 579 -7.17 -24.30 -11.33
CA SER A 579 -6.79 -25.72 -11.39
C SER A 579 -5.61 -26.07 -10.45
N SER A 580 -4.75 -25.10 -10.11
CA SER A 580 -3.59 -25.24 -9.21
C SER A 580 -3.89 -24.81 -7.76
N ALA A 581 -4.90 -23.95 -7.55
CA ALA A 581 -5.32 -23.50 -6.22
C ALA A 581 -5.88 -24.64 -5.35
N ALA A 582 -6.54 -25.63 -5.98
CA ALA A 582 -6.94 -26.87 -5.31
C ALA A 582 -5.74 -27.72 -4.85
N GLY A 583 -4.55 -27.50 -5.42
CA GLY A 583 -3.28 -28.09 -4.98
C GLY A 583 -2.65 -27.34 -3.81
N ARG A 584 -2.76 -26.01 -3.75
CA ARG A 584 -2.18 -25.18 -2.67
C ARG A 584 -2.96 -25.26 -1.34
N ALA A 585 -4.27 -25.50 -1.40
CA ALA A 585 -5.07 -25.78 -0.20
C ALA A 585 -4.84 -27.19 0.39
N ARG A 586 -4.04 -28.04 -0.29
CA ARG A 586 -3.91 -29.46 -0.02
C ARG A 586 -2.51 -29.85 0.45
N ALA A 587 -2.03 -29.17 1.48
CA ALA A 587 -1.00 -29.69 2.37
C ALA A 587 -1.09 -28.99 3.74
N ARG A 588 -2.15 -29.24 4.51
CA ARG A 588 -1.96 -29.34 5.97
C ARG A 588 -1.24 -30.67 6.21
N SER A 589 0.05 -30.73 5.84
CA SER A 589 0.96 -31.69 6.45
C SER A 589 0.90 -31.40 7.95
N SER A 590 0.87 -32.45 8.78
CA SER A 590 0.94 -32.24 10.22
C SER A 590 2.25 -31.51 10.51
N ALA A 591 2.22 -30.31 11.07
CA ALA A 591 3.46 -29.64 11.45
C ALA A 591 4.00 -30.35 12.70
N ARG A 592 5.30 -30.64 12.75
CA ARG A 592 5.95 -31.23 13.91
C ARG A 592 7.03 -30.30 14.45
N ALA A 593 6.92 -29.96 15.72
CA ALA A 593 7.97 -29.29 16.47
C ALA A 593 9.15 -30.24 16.72
N LEU A 594 10.36 -29.78 16.41
CA LEU A 594 11.58 -30.45 16.82
C LEU A 594 11.80 -30.22 18.33
N PRO A 595 12.40 -31.19 19.05
CA PRO A 595 12.89 -30.99 20.41
C PRO A 595 13.85 -29.79 20.50
N GLU A 596 13.91 -29.13 21.65
CA GLU A 596 14.70 -27.89 21.81
C GLU A 596 16.18 -28.09 21.44
N ARG A 597 16.78 -29.21 21.88
CA ARG A 597 18.18 -29.52 21.53
C ARG A 597 18.39 -29.63 20.01
N GLU A 598 17.51 -30.36 19.33
CA GLU A 598 17.57 -30.52 17.87
C GLU A 598 17.32 -29.17 17.16
N SER A 599 16.46 -28.33 17.72
CA SER A 599 16.20 -26.96 17.24
C SER A 599 17.44 -26.07 17.39
N LEU A 600 18.09 -26.08 18.55
CA LEU A 600 19.34 -25.35 18.83
C LEU A 600 20.48 -25.81 17.91
N GLU A 601 20.65 -27.13 17.75
CA GLU A 601 21.65 -27.70 16.83
C GLU A 601 21.40 -27.25 15.38
N ARG A 602 20.13 -27.21 14.94
CA ARG A 602 19.76 -26.79 13.59
C ARG A 602 20.01 -25.30 13.33
N VAL A 603 19.65 -24.42 14.26
CA VAL A 603 19.91 -22.98 14.10
C VAL A 603 21.40 -22.66 14.26
N ALA A 604 22.13 -23.40 15.11
CA ALA A 604 23.58 -23.29 15.23
C ALA A 604 24.29 -23.67 13.92
N ALA A 605 23.86 -24.74 13.26
CA ALA A 605 24.37 -25.13 11.94
C ALA A 605 24.09 -24.07 10.86
N ALA A 606 23.06 -23.23 11.04
CA ALA A 606 22.76 -22.09 10.17
C ALA A 606 23.56 -20.83 10.51
N GLY A 607 24.40 -20.87 11.56
CA GLY A 607 25.25 -19.76 11.99
C GLY A 607 24.69 -18.91 13.12
N VAL A 608 23.62 -19.34 13.81
CA VAL A 608 23.12 -18.66 15.01
C VAL A 608 23.98 -19.05 16.22
N PRO A 609 24.59 -18.10 16.96
CA PRO A 609 25.24 -18.41 18.23
C PRO A 609 24.21 -18.94 19.24
N THR A 610 24.44 -20.13 19.77
CA THR A 610 23.57 -20.79 20.75
C THR A 610 24.30 -21.08 22.05
N ILE A 611 23.55 -21.10 23.16
CA ILE A 611 24.11 -21.46 24.45
C ILE A 611 24.55 -22.94 24.47
N PRO A 612 25.73 -23.28 25.01
CA PRO A 612 26.13 -24.67 25.15
C PRO A 612 25.09 -25.46 25.94
N THR A 613 24.62 -26.58 25.36
CA THR A 613 23.52 -27.36 25.93
C THR A 613 23.94 -28.80 26.12
N THR A 614 23.81 -29.33 27.34
CA THR A 614 24.13 -30.72 27.67
C THR A 614 22.85 -31.47 28.07
N SER A 615 22.63 -32.66 27.51
CA SER A 615 21.51 -33.51 27.90
C SER A 615 21.85 -34.29 29.17
N ALA A 616 20.91 -34.29 30.13
CA ALA A 616 21.02 -34.97 31.40
C ALA A 616 19.79 -35.88 31.61
N PRO A 617 19.91 -37.20 31.39
CA PRO A 617 18.78 -38.12 31.54
C PRO A 617 18.40 -38.41 33.01
N SER A 618 19.23 -37.99 33.97
CA SER A 618 18.99 -38.20 35.40
C SER A 618 19.46 -37.01 36.25
N VAL A 619 19.08 -37.01 37.52
CA VAL A 619 19.53 -36.03 38.51
C VAL A 619 21.06 -36.04 38.63
N GLU A 620 21.68 -37.22 38.66
CA GLU A 620 23.13 -37.37 38.74
C GLU A 620 23.83 -36.78 37.51
N ALA A 621 23.30 -37.05 36.31
CA ALA A 621 23.83 -36.48 35.08
C ALA A 621 23.73 -34.95 35.06
N ALA A 622 22.66 -34.37 35.61
CA ALA A 622 22.50 -32.93 35.73
C ALA A 622 23.54 -32.31 36.69
N VAL A 623 23.82 -32.97 37.81
CA VAL A 623 24.85 -32.56 38.77
C VAL A 623 26.25 -32.65 38.17
N ASP A 624 26.56 -33.73 37.46
CA ASP A 624 27.87 -33.89 36.83
C ASP A 624 28.09 -32.84 35.72
N ALA A 625 27.07 -32.54 34.93
CA ALA A 625 27.10 -31.46 33.94
C ALA A 625 27.29 -30.08 34.59
N TRP A 626 26.60 -29.80 35.69
CA TRP A 626 26.78 -28.57 36.47
C TRP A 626 28.22 -28.40 36.98
N ARG A 627 28.78 -29.47 37.59
CA ARG A 627 30.18 -29.47 38.08
C ARG A 627 31.18 -29.20 36.97
N ALA A 628 30.94 -29.75 35.78
CA ALA A 628 31.79 -29.54 34.61
C ALA A 628 31.72 -28.09 34.09
N LEU A 629 30.56 -27.44 34.17
CA LEU A 629 30.36 -26.05 33.76
C LEU A 629 30.94 -25.03 34.77
N GLY A 630 30.94 -25.36 36.06
CA GLY A 630 31.65 -24.60 37.10
C GLY A 630 31.03 -23.23 37.45
N GLY A 631 29.76 -23.00 37.13
CA GLY A 631 29.04 -21.75 37.43
C GLY A 631 27.52 -21.94 37.49
N PRO A 632 26.75 -20.85 37.67
CA PRO A 632 25.29 -20.92 37.70
C PRO A 632 24.71 -21.47 36.39
N ILE A 633 23.74 -22.37 36.49
CA ILE A 633 23.07 -23.01 35.34
C ILE A 633 21.56 -22.77 35.31
N ALA A 634 20.99 -23.00 34.14
CA ALA A 634 19.58 -23.27 33.92
C ALA A 634 19.35 -24.76 33.72
N LEU A 635 18.31 -25.30 34.35
CA LEU A 635 17.75 -26.62 34.04
C LEU A 635 16.43 -26.45 33.31
N LYS A 636 16.28 -27.13 32.16
CA LYS A 636 15.05 -27.15 31.38
C LYS A 636 14.58 -28.58 31.14
N LEU A 637 13.28 -28.80 31.10
CA LEU A 637 12.71 -30.10 30.74
C LEU A 637 12.87 -30.37 29.23
N ASP A 638 13.47 -31.51 28.86
CA ASP A 638 13.58 -31.94 27.46
C ASP A 638 12.36 -32.79 27.07
N MET A 639 11.41 -32.20 26.35
CA MET A 639 10.18 -32.87 25.93
C MET A 639 9.78 -32.44 24.51
N PRO A 640 9.53 -33.38 23.58
CA PRO A 640 9.03 -33.06 22.25
C PRO A 640 7.68 -32.33 22.33
N GLY A 641 7.52 -31.25 21.56
CA GLY A 641 6.25 -30.53 21.44
C GLY A 641 5.89 -29.60 22.61
N LEU A 642 6.74 -29.48 23.64
CA LEU A 642 6.53 -28.53 24.73
C LEU A 642 6.98 -27.11 24.34
N ALA A 643 6.07 -26.34 23.74
CA ALA A 643 6.21 -24.89 23.60
C ALA A 643 5.89 -24.18 24.92
N HIS A 644 6.47 -22.99 25.17
CA HIS A 644 6.23 -22.16 26.38
C HIS A 644 6.52 -22.85 27.74
N LYS A 645 7.69 -23.49 27.86
CA LYS A 645 8.13 -24.31 29.01
C LYS A 645 8.04 -23.59 30.36
N SER A 646 8.29 -22.28 30.40
CA SER A 646 8.22 -21.47 31.61
C SER A 646 6.81 -21.44 32.22
N GLU A 647 5.76 -21.49 31.39
CA GLU A 647 4.35 -21.43 31.84
C GLU A 647 3.91 -22.72 32.53
N VAL A 648 4.53 -23.84 32.18
CA VAL A 648 4.30 -25.14 32.84
C VAL A 648 5.29 -25.43 33.96
N GLY A 649 6.14 -24.45 34.32
CA GLY A 649 7.19 -24.63 35.34
C GLY A 649 8.33 -25.55 34.90
N GLY A 650 8.52 -25.74 33.58
CA GLY A 650 9.53 -26.62 32.99
C GLY A 650 10.94 -26.03 32.93
N VAL A 651 11.18 -24.87 33.55
CA VAL A 651 12.47 -24.16 33.56
C VAL A 651 12.78 -23.68 34.97
N VAL A 652 14.00 -23.96 35.46
CA VAL A 652 14.53 -23.44 36.72
C VAL A 652 15.88 -22.78 36.44
N LEU A 653 16.02 -21.51 36.81
CA LEU A 653 17.18 -20.66 36.52
C LEU A 653 18.04 -20.42 37.76
N LEU A 654 19.26 -19.91 37.55
CA LEU A 654 20.17 -19.43 38.61
C LEU A 654 20.54 -20.49 39.66
N LEU A 655 20.71 -21.74 39.23
CA LEU A 655 21.12 -22.83 40.12
C LEU A 655 22.64 -22.82 40.27
N ASP A 656 23.14 -22.47 41.46
CA ASP A 656 24.55 -22.23 41.74
C ASP A 656 25.15 -23.15 42.82
N ASP A 657 24.35 -24.08 43.36
CA ASP A 657 24.80 -25.10 44.30
C ASP A 657 24.20 -26.49 44.02
N GLU A 658 24.90 -27.55 44.48
CA GLU A 658 24.52 -28.94 44.21
C GLU A 658 23.14 -29.31 44.77
N VAL A 659 22.77 -28.78 45.95
CA VAL A 659 21.49 -29.09 46.60
C VAL A 659 20.34 -28.52 45.78
N ALA A 660 20.46 -27.26 45.34
CA ALA A 660 19.50 -26.62 44.47
C ALA A 660 19.37 -27.35 43.12
N VAL A 661 20.49 -27.72 42.49
CA VAL A 661 20.51 -28.48 41.22
C VAL A 661 19.79 -29.82 41.37
N ARG A 662 20.09 -30.58 42.43
CA ARG A 662 19.44 -31.87 42.68
C ARG A 662 17.93 -31.74 42.90
N ALA A 663 17.52 -30.78 43.72
CA ALA A 663 16.12 -30.55 44.03
C ALA A 663 15.33 -30.14 42.77
N ALA A 664 15.87 -29.20 41.99
CA ALA A 664 15.26 -28.75 40.74
C ALA A 664 15.18 -29.87 39.70
N ALA A 665 16.26 -30.65 39.52
CA ALA A 665 16.29 -31.76 38.58
C ALA A 665 15.25 -32.84 38.93
N ALA A 666 15.14 -33.21 40.21
CA ALA A 666 14.14 -34.18 40.67
C ALA A 666 12.71 -33.66 40.44
N GLY A 667 12.45 -32.39 40.74
CA GLY A 667 11.15 -31.75 40.53
C GLY A 667 10.74 -31.70 39.06
N LEU A 668 11.65 -31.30 38.18
CA LEU A 668 11.38 -31.22 36.74
C LEU A 668 11.14 -32.60 36.11
N LEU A 669 11.95 -33.61 36.45
CA LEU A 669 11.74 -34.98 35.97
C LEU A 669 10.41 -35.56 36.44
N GLN A 670 10.04 -35.30 37.70
CA GLN A 670 8.74 -35.71 38.25
C GLN A 670 7.58 -35.02 37.53
N ALA A 671 7.70 -33.71 37.26
CA ALA A 671 6.69 -32.97 36.49
C ALA A 671 6.56 -33.52 35.06
N GLY A 672 7.67 -33.83 34.40
CA GLY A 672 7.68 -34.42 33.05
C GLY A 672 7.04 -35.80 32.97
N HIS A 673 7.15 -36.63 34.01
CA HIS A 673 6.47 -37.94 34.07
C HIS A 673 4.94 -37.79 34.17
N GLY A 674 4.44 -36.67 34.71
CA GLY A 674 3.01 -36.36 34.78
C GLY A 674 2.40 -35.86 33.47
N LEU A 675 3.23 -35.52 32.48
CA LEU A 675 2.85 -34.97 31.17
C LEU A 675 3.11 -36.02 30.08
N ASP A 676 2.16 -36.95 29.89
CA ASP A 676 2.10 -37.98 28.84
C ASP A 676 3.34 -38.90 28.66
N GLY A 677 4.31 -38.85 29.57
CA GLY A 677 5.45 -39.78 29.62
C GLY A 677 6.50 -39.62 28.50
N GLN A 678 6.48 -38.52 27.75
CA GLN A 678 7.39 -38.27 26.62
C GLN A 678 8.66 -37.47 26.98
N ALA A 679 8.88 -37.17 28.26
CA ALA A 679 10.10 -36.49 28.71
C ALA A 679 11.35 -37.34 28.43
N ARG A 680 12.35 -36.76 27.77
CA ARG A 680 13.63 -37.40 27.44
C ARG A 680 14.69 -37.20 28.52
N GLY A 681 14.47 -36.27 29.44
CA GLY A 681 15.40 -35.89 30.50
C GLY A 681 15.38 -34.39 30.72
N LEU A 682 16.54 -33.83 31.05
CA LEU A 682 16.76 -32.40 31.24
C LEU A 682 17.81 -31.87 30.26
N LEU A 683 17.74 -30.58 29.97
CA LEU A 683 18.80 -29.81 29.34
C LEU A 683 19.49 -28.95 30.40
N VAL A 684 20.82 -29.00 30.42
CA VAL A 684 21.70 -28.24 31.31
C VAL A 684 22.41 -27.20 30.48
N GLN A 685 22.22 -25.91 30.82
CA GLN A 685 22.81 -24.78 30.11
C GLN A 685 23.48 -23.82 31.11
N PRO A 686 24.66 -23.25 30.81
CA PRO A 686 25.21 -22.16 31.61
C PRO A 686 24.32 -20.92 31.50
N MET A 687 24.27 -20.11 32.57
CA MET A 687 23.59 -18.82 32.50
C MET A 687 24.29 -17.89 31.49
N ALA A 688 23.52 -17.32 30.56
CA ALA A 688 24.03 -16.30 29.65
C ALA A 688 24.44 -15.03 30.42
N SER A 689 25.43 -14.30 29.89
CA SER A 689 25.80 -12.97 30.39
C SER A 689 24.60 -12.04 30.39
N ARG A 690 24.57 -11.09 31.33
CA ARG A 690 23.48 -10.09 31.41
C ARG A 690 23.36 -9.32 30.09
N GLY A 691 22.17 -9.33 29.51
CA GLY A 691 21.83 -8.65 28.26
C GLY A 691 20.36 -8.25 28.22
N LEU A 692 19.97 -7.60 27.13
CA LEU A 692 18.58 -7.36 26.78
C LEU A 692 18.01 -8.63 26.14
N GLU A 693 16.81 -9.02 26.56
CA GLU A 693 16.08 -10.11 25.92
C GLU A 693 15.46 -9.63 24.61
N MET A 694 15.65 -10.41 23.56
CA MET A 694 15.13 -10.18 22.22
C MET A 694 14.38 -11.42 21.75
N ILE A 695 13.42 -11.24 20.85
CA ILE A 695 12.78 -12.33 20.12
C ILE A 695 13.25 -12.25 18.67
N VAL A 696 13.68 -13.38 18.11
CA VAL A 696 14.00 -13.51 16.68
C VAL A 696 13.26 -14.72 16.13
N GLY A 697 12.38 -14.48 15.17
CA GLY A 697 11.57 -15.52 14.55
C GLY A 697 11.72 -15.57 13.04
N GLY A 698 11.40 -16.72 12.46
CA GLY A 698 11.17 -16.92 11.04
C GLY A 698 9.86 -17.66 10.88
N ARG A 699 9.00 -17.22 9.94
CA ARG A 699 7.76 -17.93 9.62
C ARG A 699 7.51 -17.96 8.13
N ARG A 700 6.99 -19.07 7.61
CA ARG A 700 6.50 -19.17 6.23
C ARG A 700 5.05 -18.72 6.17
N ASP A 701 4.82 -17.53 5.65
CA ASP A 701 3.48 -17.03 5.39
C ASP A 701 2.91 -17.63 4.08
N PRO A 702 1.65 -18.08 4.06
CA PRO A 702 1.04 -18.66 2.86
C PRO A 702 0.89 -17.69 1.68
N GLN A 703 0.77 -16.39 1.92
CA GLN A 703 0.54 -15.37 0.88
C GLN A 703 1.85 -14.79 0.37
N VAL A 704 2.81 -14.48 1.26
CA VAL A 704 4.03 -13.73 0.89
C VAL A 704 5.32 -14.55 1.00
N GLY A 705 5.24 -15.75 1.56
CA GLY A 705 6.36 -16.67 1.72
C GLY A 705 7.17 -16.42 2.99
N PRO A 706 8.49 -16.69 2.99
CA PRO A 706 9.29 -16.66 4.21
C PRO A 706 9.48 -15.23 4.71
N LEU A 707 9.20 -15.04 6.00
CA LEU A 707 9.34 -13.81 6.75
C LEU A 707 10.31 -14.02 7.92
N VAL A 708 10.94 -12.95 8.36
CA VAL A 708 11.61 -12.87 9.65
C VAL A 708 10.99 -11.80 10.52
N VAL A 709 11.03 -12.03 11.82
CA VAL A 709 10.53 -11.14 12.86
C VAL A 709 11.65 -10.89 13.85
N VAL A 710 11.81 -9.64 14.28
CA VAL A 710 12.67 -9.28 15.41
C VAL A 710 11.93 -8.33 16.32
N GLY A 711 12.07 -8.50 17.62
CA GLY A 711 11.43 -7.63 18.60
C GLY A 711 12.12 -7.69 19.96
N LEU A 712 11.67 -6.83 20.87
CA LEU A 712 12.05 -6.93 22.27
C LEU A 712 11.43 -8.18 22.91
N GLY A 713 12.17 -8.85 23.78
CA GLY A 713 11.71 -10.01 24.56
C GLY A 713 11.24 -9.64 25.97
N GLY A 714 10.63 -10.63 26.62
CA GLY A 714 10.11 -10.51 27.99
C GLY A 714 8.64 -10.06 28.07
N VAL A 715 8.05 -10.24 29.25
CA VAL A 715 6.59 -10.13 29.48
C VAL A 715 5.99 -8.78 29.07
N LEU A 716 6.69 -7.67 29.33
CA LEU A 716 6.21 -6.34 28.97
C LEU A 716 6.34 -6.05 27.47
N ALA A 717 7.30 -6.67 26.78
CA ALA A 717 7.48 -6.51 25.34
C ALA A 717 6.40 -7.26 24.55
N GLU A 718 6.02 -8.46 25.00
CA GLU A 718 4.88 -9.21 24.44
C GLU A 718 3.57 -8.42 24.54
N ALA A 719 3.35 -7.71 25.66
CA ALA A 719 2.18 -6.87 25.84
C ALA A 719 2.17 -5.60 24.95
N LEU A 720 3.35 -5.12 24.52
CA LEU A 720 3.50 -3.94 23.66
C LEU A 720 3.50 -4.27 22.17
N ASP A 721 3.70 -5.54 21.81
CA ASP A 721 3.70 -6.05 20.43
C ASP A 721 4.67 -5.25 19.52
N ASP A 722 5.85 -4.93 20.09
CA ASP A 722 6.90 -4.13 19.49
C ASP A 722 7.85 -5.02 18.67
N VAL A 723 7.43 -5.31 17.45
CA VAL A 723 8.13 -6.18 16.50
C VAL A 723 8.31 -5.51 15.15
N ALA A 724 9.43 -5.80 14.49
CA ALA A 724 9.69 -5.49 13.10
C ALA A 724 9.64 -6.78 12.27
N VAL A 725 8.97 -6.72 11.11
CA VAL A 725 8.78 -7.86 10.20
C VAL A 725 9.38 -7.52 8.85
N ALA A 726 10.01 -8.49 8.19
CA ALA A 726 10.59 -8.33 6.86
C ALA A 726 10.55 -9.63 6.05
N LEU A 727 10.48 -9.54 4.72
CA LEU A 727 10.64 -10.71 3.84
C LEU A 727 12.08 -11.23 3.88
N ALA A 728 12.21 -12.55 3.96
CA ALA A 728 13.48 -13.26 3.80
C ALA A 728 13.80 -13.53 2.32
N PRO A 729 15.09 -13.69 1.95
CA PRO A 729 16.28 -13.55 2.80
C PRO A 729 16.73 -12.10 3.00
N LEU A 730 17.39 -11.81 4.11
CA LEU A 730 18.04 -10.53 4.44
C LEU A 730 19.56 -10.69 4.57
N ASP A 731 20.29 -9.63 4.20
CA ASP A 731 21.68 -9.46 4.62
C ASP A 731 21.77 -8.89 6.05
N VAL A 732 22.97 -8.88 6.62
CA VAL A 732 23.20 -8.45 8.01
C VAL A 732 22.86 -6.97 8.21
N ALA A 733 23.13 -6.11 7.23
CA ALA A 733 22.87 -4.67 7.34
C ALA A 733 21.36 -4.38 7.35
N ALA A 734 20.62 -5.01 6.44
CA ALA A 734 19.16 -4.93 6.39
C ALA A 734 18.52 -5.52 7.65
N ALA A 735 19.06 -6.62 8.17
CA ALA A 735 18.61 -7.25 9.40
C ALA A 735 18.85 -6.36 10.64
N ALA A 736 20.04 -5.75 10.75
CA ALA A 736 20.35 -4.81 11.83
C ALA A 736 19.47 -3.55 11.77
N GLY A 737 19.18 -3.05 10.56
CA GLY A 737 18.29 -1.90 10.37
C GLY A 737 16.83 -2.14 10.76
N LEU A 738 16.38 -3.39 10.93
CA LEU A 738 15.06 -3.69 11.50
C LEU A 738 14.94 -3.24 12.96
N LEU A 739 16.06 -3.22 13.69
CA LEU A 739 16.11 -2.83 15.09
C LEU A 739 15.75 -1.35 15.30
N ASP A 740 16.08 -0.50 14.33
CA ASP A 740 15.73 0.93 14.34
C ASP A 740 14.23 1.18 14.23
N ARG A 741 13.46 0.19 13.80
CA ARG A 741 12.00 0.28 13.63
C ARG A 741 11.23 -0.05 14.91
N LEU A 742 11.91 -0.60 15.91
CA LEU A 742 11.32 -0.90 17.19
C LEU A 742 11.01 0.39 17.94
N ARG A 743 9.83 0.49 18.53
CA ARG A 743 9.44 1.62 19.39
C ARG A 743 10.38 1.73 20.59
N GLY A 744 10.89 0.59 21.06
CA GLY A 744 11.89 0.47 22.10
C GLY A 744 13.34 0.48 21.63
N ALA A 745 13.63 0.89 20.37
CA ALA A 745 15.00 1.02 19.88
C ALA A 745 15.97 1.79 20.83
N PRO A 746 15.54 2.84 21.55
CA PRO A 746 16.41 3.50 22.54
C PRO A 746 16.91 2.62 23.69
N LEU A 747 16.26 1.47 23.96
CA LEU A 747 16.74 0.51 24.96
C LEU A 747 18.02 -0.20 24.49
N LEU A 748 18.22 -0.33 23.18
CA LEU A 748 19.41 -0.92 22.58
C LEU A 748 20.67 -0.08 22.86
N ASP A 749 20.50 1.21 23.14
CA ASP A 749 21.60 2.17 23.36
C ASP A 749 21.98 2.32 24.85
N GLY A 750 21.48 1.44 25.74
CA GLY A 750 21.88 1.40 27.15
C GLY A 750 21.04 2.29 28.08
N PHE A 751 19.72 2.24 27.97
CA PHE A 751 18.80 3.04 28.80
C PHE A 751 19.01 2.84 30.31
N ARG A 752 19.15 3.95 31.06
CA ARG A 752 19.36 3.97 32.54
C ARG A 752 20.50 3.06 33.03
N GLY A 753 21.61 2.98 32.30
CA GLY A 753 22.75 2.14 32.67
C GLY A 753 22.55 0.65 32.38
N GLY A 754 21.55 0.31 31.56
CA GLY A 754 21.43 -1.01 30.94
C GLY A 754 22.56 -1.30 29.95
N PRO A 755 22.73 -2.57 29.55
CA PRO A 755 23.76 -2.94 28.58
C PRO A 755 23.49 -2.31 27.22
N VAL A 756 24.53 -1.76 26.59
CA VAL A 756 24.49 -1.39 25.17
C VAL A 756 24.47 -2.69 24.34
N VAL A 757 23.56 -2.79 23.39
CA VAL A 757 23.40 -3.97 22.53
C VAL A 757 24.30 -3.84 21.31
N ASP A 758 25.06 -4.90 21.00
CA ASP A 758 25.69 -5.06 19.70
C ASP A 758 24.61 -5.35 18.63
N ARG A 759 24.17 -4.30 17.95
CA ARG A 759 23.14 -4.37 16.90
C ARG A 759 23.57 -5.21 15.70
N LEU A 760 24.86 -5.28 15.39
CA LEU A 760 25.36 -6.11 14.29
C LEU A 760 25.28 -7.58 14.65
N ALA A 761 25.63 -7.97 15.87
CA ALA A 761 25.49 -9.35 16.34
C ALA A 761 24.03 -9.83 16.33
N VAL A 762 23.07 -8.98 16.70
CA VAL A 762 21.65 -9.29 16.55
C VAL A 762 21.26 -9.40 15.07
N GLY A 763 21.78 -8.50 14.23
CA GLY A 763 21.60 -8.56 12.77
C GLY A 763 22.13 -9.86 12.14
N GLU A 764 23.25 -10.41 12.64
CA GLU A 764 23.80 -11.70 12.21
C GLU A 764 22.87 -12.87 12.55
N VAL A 765 22.31 -12.87 13.76
CA VAL A 765 21.30 -13.87 14.19
C VAL A 765 20.07 -13.81 13.28
N VAL A 766 19.51 -12.62 13.06
CA VAL A 766 18.33 -12.42 12.21
C VAL A 766 18.63 -12.84 10.76
N ALA A 767 19.79 -12.48 10.21
CA ALA A 767 20.18 -12.87 8.86
C ALA A 767 20.40 -14.39 8.74
N ALA A 768 20.92 -15.06 9.77
CA ALA A 768 21.07 -16.51 9.81
C ALA A 768 19.70 -17.22 9.81
N VAL A 769 18.76 -16.78 10.65
CA VAL A 769 17.37 -17.27 10.64
C VAL A 769 16.71 -17.02 9.28
N SER A 770 16.94 -15.83 8.71
CA SER A 770 16.43 -15.43 7.39
C SER A 770 16.90 -16.37 6.27
N ARG A 771 18.19 -16.70 6.24
CA ARG A 771 18.76 -17.66 5.29
C ARG A 771 18.23 -19.08 5.52
N LEU A 772 18.10 -19.50 6.78
CA LEU A 772 17.60 -20.84 7.14
C LEU A 772 16.18 -21.05 6.59
N ILE A 773 15.26 -20.14 6.89
CA ILE A 773 13.86 -20.28 6.45
C ILE A 773 13.67 -20.03 4.95
N ALA A 774 14.48 -19.17 4.34
CA ALA A 774 14.44 -18.99 2.88
C ALA A 774 15.01 -20.19 2.12
N GLY A 775 16.05 -20.84 2.67
CA GLY A 775 16.78 -21.94 2.03
C GLY A 775 16.14 -23.32 2.19
N ASP A 776 15.32 -23.52 3.23
CA ASP A 776 14.68 -24.82 3.51
C ASP A 776 13.15 -24.71 3.51
N PRO A 777 12.48 -25.15 2.41
CA PRO A 777 11.03 -25.15 2.30
C PRO A 777 10.30 -25.98 3.38
N SER A 778 10.97 -26.99 3.96
CA SER A 778 10.37 -27.86 4.96
C SER A 778 10.17 -27.17 6.31
N ILE A 779 10.91 -26.10 6.58
CA ILE A 779 10.79 -25.30 7.78
C ILE A 779 9.59 -24.34 7.63
N VAL A 780 8.63 -24.50 8.54
CA VAL A 780 7.43 -23.68 8.64
C VAL A 780 7.65 -22.51 9.59
N GLU A 781 8.38 -22.75 10.68
CA GLU A 781 8.59 -21.77 11.75
C GLU A 781 9.94 -22.00 12.45
N VAL A 782 10.56 -20.90 12.84
CA VAL A 782 11.73 -20.81 13.72
C VAL A 782 11.38 -19.75 14.75
N ASP A 783 11.53 -20.06 16.04
CA ASP A 783 11.33 -19.09 17.11
C ASP A 783 12.51 -19.17 18.08
N LEU A 784 13.21 -18.05 18.25
CA LEU A 784 14.31 -17.87 19.20
C LEU A 784 13.83 -16.90 20.28
N ASN A 785 13.35 -17.47 21.40
CA ASN A 785 12.77 -16.70 22.49
C ASN A 785 13.21 -17.23 23.88
N PRO A 786 14.17 -16.58 24.57
CA PRO A 786 14.85 -15.35 24.18
C PRO A 786 16.18 -15.57 23.44
N VAL A 787 16.57 -14.54 22.69
CA VAL A 787 17.95 -14.21 22.31
C VAL A 787 18.46 -13.17 23.30
N ILE A 788 19.56 -13.46 23.99
CA ILE A 788 20.18 -12.53 24.94
C ILE A 788 21.22 -11.69 24.21
N ALA A 789 20.98 -10.39 24.10
CA ALA A 789 21.81 -9.45 23.37
C ALA A 789 22.52 -8.48 24.33
N GLY A 790 23.84 -8.34 24.19
CA GLY A 790 24.65 -7.45 25.02
C GLY A 790 25.83 -6.86 24.25
N PRO A 791 26.80 -6.24 24.94
CA PRO A 791 27.91 -5.56 24.30
C PRO A 791 28.90 -6.53 23.64
N SER A 792 28.86 -7.79 24.04
CA SER A 792 29.77 -8.86 23.58
C SER A 792 29.13 -9.78 22.54
N GLY A 793 27.92 -9.46 22.06
CA GLY A 793 27.21 -10.22 21.04
C GLY A 793 25.79 -10.62 21.43
N ALA A 794 25.20 -11.53 20.64
CA ALA A 794 23.85 -12.06 20.83
C ALA A 794 23.86 -13.59 20.82
N VAL A 795 23.17 -14.22 21.78
CA VAL A 795 23.12 -15.68 21.92
C VAL A 795 21.70 -16.17 22.12
N ALA A 796 21.26 -17.15 21.32
CA ALA A 796 19.99 -17.84 21.53
C ALA A 796 20.11 -18.81 22.71
N VAL A 797 19.25 -18.65 23.71
CA VAL A 797 19.20 -19.54 24.88
C VAL A 797 18.02 -20.49 24.83
N ASP A 798 17.07 -20.27 23.92
CA ASP A 798 15.97 -21.18 23.60
C ASP A 798 15.74 -21.14 22.08
N ALA A 799 15.25 -22.26 21.54
CA ALA A 799 14.90 -22.36 20.14
C ALA A 799 13.79 -23.40 19.92
N LEU A 800 12.86 -23.04 19.04
CA LEU A 800 11.82 -23.92 18.51
C LEU A 800 11.91 -23.90 16.97
N VAL A 801 12.06 -25.06 16.37
CA VAL A 801 11.96 -25.23 14.91
C VAL A 801 10.80 -26.16 14.59
N VAL A 802 9.90 -25.70 13.74
CA VAL A 802 8.74 -26.47 13.27
C VAL A 802 8.92 -26.81 11.81
N ILE A 803 8.78 -28.09 11.48
CA ILE A 803 8.89 -28.61 10.11
C ILE A 803 7.58 -29.25 9.65
N GLU A 804 7.35 -29.29 8.34
CA GLU A 804 6.29 -30.08 7.75
C GLU A 804 6.52 -31.59 8.04
N ALA A 805 5.52 -32.31 8.55
CA ALA A 805 5.62 -33.77 8.61
C ALA A 805 5.56 -34.33 7.20
N THR A 806 6.68 -34.90 6.77
CA THR A 806 6.69 -35.81 5.65
C THR A 806 5.79 -37.00 5.99
N GLY A 807 4.74 -37.23 5.19
CA GLY A 807 3.94 -38.45 5.29
C GLY A 807 4.87 -39.65 5.17
N SER A 808 4.90 -40.48 6.21
CA SER A 808 5.66 -41.74 6.27
C SER A 808 5.19 -42.74 5.24
#